data_AF-A0A2H3SK14-F1
#
_entry.id   AF-A0A2H3SK14-F1
#
_cell.length_a   1.000
_cell.length_b   1.000
_cell.length_c   1.000
_cell.angle_alpha   90.00
_cell.angle_beta   90.00
_cell.angle_gamma   90.00
#
_symmetry.space_group_name_H-M   'P 1'
#
loop_
_entity.id
_entity.type
_entity.pdbx_description
1 polymer ?
#
loop_
_entity_poly.entity_id
_entity_poly.type
_entity_poly.pdbx_seq_one_letter_code
_entity_poly.pdbx_strand_id
1 'polypeptide(L)'
;MKLSRVTPFTLLAASCQAAYVQFQDCADAVTNKSLIPESFRAGVEQGRGGFEWRFDVIAGQADRNACEIDVGDVIPRFTVIDYGSDIKELSGEIVNMSCYTSEWLGPRAHFTIASSFKRSAFLDTFRTTLEITTKDNESLSCIRAILTPAAQEPIRLLSLWLPIATFVLTCIAACWPAQQTTKSLTTKNGRIVRAIDLLAYIQFIFFSGALSLRYPGFFQPLVGLCSWSTLMLPAGLVETNSPYPRAGVKDGIYEHNGTITGAPGLELLTQMTGSPVKPQSWRNTFVLSLIIFFFLYLSSYISFRLSIRKPKPKLTISTLGAQLKDRYWTVVRLFLSCFMLPISAWATYQFLDDQIFGYRNSAMAIIILIVLLAGFWWSWTRDSEMGSLVIQSPGRLNKTPESGRQYYALVLFSLMFLRGSVIGGLQTYTSVQLGILLGCELVQLLAMTLWTRFACFISLTGILSVSRLALFALHIGFVPGLASHSGRMLVAYIVLCWHVIVLTFVFLLPALLDMAHLMMYGRAVTLSDAERGTSVREVPRPIQRDQTDIEELQKSEPIKNGDANRFTRASPSDFNQLLLEMILKRETNNPQIGPISQKALSEFLKEVGGKEKKADIEKTPEVFSDSSSTLVDSRCSKEEIKPMPDTSVDDLVAHLFSEENSAIRSTPLHNTLNRPINEYFISSSHNTYLRGRQVAARSKLKGYIATLSQGCRSVEVDCWDGRDGQPIVKHGYSLTTSISFRSVIETINNYAFFASDLPLWLSLEVHCSPSQRDIMARTMLEVFRSSLVVEPLNGSSQKLPSPNQLRGKILLKVKVAQNPEPLQETLAPEYLNLDGPQEDLERGDCQDLPGDLLQSLAVYGASRRLPKDAEFDTHRNFIYSVSERNFKKHTKDHRSLELAGTQHLVRVYPDPNRVDSSNFDPLQCWRHGVQMAALNCQTEDFCMSLNQAMFHGSLGYVVKASPQPTQIRLQVDVLMARGLKVSTGNEPVYVKMKLLAPDTSNQKRRTTTMLVQGPDVAFDENLEMSVETNYPHLTFLQWSVKTMSNGRTMPISSGIAKIDKLKEGYRVLPLADVSDRDDIP
;
A
#
# COMPACT_ATOMS: atom_id res chain seq x y z
N MET A 1 6.45 -8.98 -36.86
CA MET A 1 7.65 -9.10 -36.00
C MET A 1 7.73 -10.55 -35.54
N LYS A 2 8.65 -11.37 -36.07
CA LYS A 2 8.74 -12.80 -35.71
C LYS A 2 9.22 -12.91 -34.26
N LEU A 3 8.37 -13.43 -33.38
CA LEU A 3 8.66 -13.64 -31.94
C LEU A 3 9.92 -14.51 -31.74
N SER A 4 10.32 -15.26 -32.77
CA SER A 4 11.53 -16.07 -32.84
C SER A 4 12.85 -15.30 -32.63
N ARG A 5 12.84 -13.96 -32.65
CA ARG A 5 14.04 -13.11 -32.43
C ARG A 5 14.13 -12.52 -31.02
N VAL A 6 13.13 -12.74 -30.16
CA VAL A 6 13.06 -12.14 -28.82
C VAL A 6 12.94 -13.25 -27.77
N THR A 7 14.01 -13.99 -27.47
CA THR A 7 14.28 -14.68 -26.18
C THR A 7 15.47 -15.66 -26.27
N PRO A 8 16.15 -15.99 -25.14
CA PRO A 8 17.33 -16.87 -25.08
C PRO A 8 17.00 -18.38 -25.14
N PHE A 9 15.79 -18.78 -25.56
CA PHE A 9 15.30 -20.16 -25.50
C PHE A 9 15.72 -21.06 -26.67
N THR A 10 16.58 -20.58 -27.57
CA THR A 10 17.17 -21.39 -28.66
C THR A 10 18.04 -22.55 -28.14
N LEU A 11 18.38 -22.58 -26.86
CA LEU A 11 19.17 -23.62 -26.18
C LEU A 11 18.39 -24.90 -25.81
N LEU A 12 17.07 -24.98 -26.06
CA LEU A 12 16.23 -26.13 -25.67
C LEU A 12 15.85 -27.06 -26.83
N ALA A 13 16.60 -27.05 -27.95
CA ALA A 13 16.31 -27.88 -29.11
C ALA A 13 16.66 -29.37 -28.88
N ALA A 14 15.83 -30.09 -28.12
CA ALA A 14 15.77 -31.56 -28.17
C ALA A 14 14.87 -32.04 -29.32
N SER A 15 15.14 -33.24 -29.81
CA SER A 15 14.34 -33.96 -30.82
C SER A 15 12.95 -34.28 -30.28
N CYS A 16 11.91 -33.74 -30.92
CA CYS A 16 10.53 -34.18 -30.71
C CYS A 16 10.32 -35.44 -31.57
N GLN A 17 9.70 -36.47 -31.00
CA GLN A 17 9.44 -37.74 -31.71
C GLN A 17 8.01 -37.83 -32.27
N ALA A 18 7.10 -36.90 -31.90
CA ALA A 18 5.71 -36.94 -32.37
C ALA A 18 4.87 -35.66 -32.07
N ALA A 19 3.59 -35.68 -32.46
CA ALA A 19 2.67 -34.55 -32.41
C ALA A 19 1.26 -34.94 -31.90
N TYR A 20 0.58 -33.97 -31.28
CA TYR A 20 -0.87 -33.93 -31.09
C TYR A 20 -1.58 -33.71 -32.42
N VAL A 21 -2.67 -34.44 -32.64
CA VAL A 21 -3.44 -34.40 -33.89
C VAL A 21 -4.93 -34.32 -33.56
N GLN A 22 -5.60 -33.26 -33.98
CA GLN A 22 -7.06 -33.26 -34.09
C GLN A 22 -7.41 -33.22 -35.57
N PHE A 23 -8.25 -34.13 -36.08
CA PHE A 23 -8.65 -34.12 -37.48
C PHE A 23 -10.17 -34.12 -37.69
N GLN A 24 -10.62 -33.69 -38.86
CA GLN A 24 -12.00 -33.74 -39.34
C GLN A 24 -12.00 -33.94 -40.85
N ASP A 25 -13.01 -34.63 -41.37
CA ASP A 25 -13.28 -34.65 -42.80
C ASP A 25 -13.57 -33.22 -43.32
N CYS A 26 -13.10 -32.91 -44.54
CA CYS A 26 -13.40 -31.63 -45.19
C CYS A 26 -14.73 -31.61 -45.94
N ALA A 27 -15.33 -32.77 -46.25
CA ALA A 27 -16.40 -32.88 -47.24
C ALA A 27 -17.82 -33.01 -46.64
N ASP A 28 -18.78 -32.35 -47.31
CA ASP A 28 -20.24 -32.49 -47.08
C ASP A 28 -20.93 -33.36 -48.18
N ALA A 29 -20.20 -33.92 -49.15
CA ALA A 29 -20.76 -34.73 -50.23
C ALA A 29 -19.88 -35.94 -50.58
N VAL A 30 -20.40 -37.14 -50.33
CA VAL A 30 -19.76 -38.43 -50.58
C VAL A 30 -19.96 -38.84 -52.04
N THR A 31 -18.88 -38.88 -52.84
CA THR A 31 -18.87 -39.58 -54.14
C THR A 31 -18.71 -41.09 -53.91
N ASN A 32 -19.23 -41.94 -54.81
CA ASN A 32 -19.18 -43.41 -54.65
C ASN A 32 -17.75 -44.01 -54.59
N LYS A 33 -16.70 -43.23 -54.90
CA LYS A 33 -15.28 -43.62 -54.82
C LYS A 33 -14.54 -42.97 -53.65
N SER A 34 -15.23 -42.36 -52.69
CA SER A 34 -14.57 -41.65 -51.60
C SER A 34 -13.99 -42.58 -50.52
N LEU A 35 -12.90 -42.11 -49.94
CA LEU A 35 -12.23 -42.68 -48.77
C LEU A 35 -12.67 -41.86 -47.54
N ILE A 36 -13.39 -42.51 -46.64
CA ILE A 36 -13.88 -41.91 -45.39
C ILE A 36 -12.79 -42.07 -44.33
N PRO A 37 -12.14 -40.98 -43.88
CA PRO A 37 -11.06 -41.07 -42.92
C PRO A 37 -11.59 -41.50 -41.55
N GLU A 38 -11.16 -42.67 -41.08
CA GLU A 38 -11.51 -43.21 -39.76
C GLU A 38 -10.45 -42.89 -38.70
N SER A 39 -9.18 -42.76 -39.10
CA SER A 39 -8.07 -42.40 -38.21
C SER A 39 -7.02 -41.58 -38.94
N PHE A 40 -6.46 -40.59 -38.23
CA PHE A 40 -5.34 -39.78 -38.71
C PHE A 40 -4.32 -39.60 -37.60
N ARG A 41 -3.11 -40.11 -37.78
CA ARG A 41 -1.98 -39.97 -36.85
C ARG A 41 -0.82 -39.24 -37.52
N ALA A 42 -0.03 -38.52 -36.73
CA ALA A 42 1.15 -37.83 -37.20
C ALA A 42 2.32 -37.97 -36.21
N GLY A 43 3.50 -38.29 -36.73
CA GLY A 43 4.78 -38.37 -36.03
C GLY A 43 5.81 -37.42 -36.65
N VAL A 44 6.86 -37.10 -35.88
CA VAL A 44 7.96 -36.23 -36.34
C VAL A 44 9.27 -36.95 -36.09
N GLU A 45 10.03 -37.21 -37.15
CA GLU A 45 11.35 -37.84 -37.08
C GLU A 45 12.43 -36.83 -37.50
N GLN A 46 13.64 -37.01 -36.95
CA GLN A 46 14.78 -36.17 -37.29
C GLN A 46 15.53 -36.76 -38.48
N GLY A 47 15.39 -36.15 -39.66
CA GLY A 47 16.12 -36.51 -40.88
C GLY A 47 17.44 -35.77 -41.04
N ARG A 48 18.29 -36.22 -42.00
CA ARG A 48 19.62 -35.62 -42.28
C ARG A 48 19.56 -34.17 -42.80
N GLY A 49 18.41 -33.71 -43.28
CA GLY A 49 18.20 -32.38 -43.87
C GLY A 49 17.07 -31.54 -43.25
N GLY A 50 16.44 -32.00 -42.16
CA GLY A 50 15.28 -31.34 -41.56
C GLY A 50 14.42 -32.27 -40.72
N PHE A 51 13.21 -31.83 -40.36
CA PHE A 51 12.21 -32.67 -39.70
C PHE A 51 11.32 -33.34 -40.75
N GLU A 52 11.23 -34.66 -40.70
CA GLU A 52 10.39 -35.48 -41.56
C GLU A 52 9.12 -35.86 -40.79
N TRP A 53 7.97 -35.55 -41.36
CA TRP A 53 6.67 -35.85 -40.79
C TRP A 53 6.14 -37.11 -41.41
N ARG A 54 5.71 -38.03 -40.54
CA ARG A 54 5.09 -39.29 -40.93
C ARG A 54 3.62 -39.26 -40.57
N PHE A 55 2.75 -39.57 -41.50
CA PHE A 55 1.31 -39.58 -41.33
C PHE A 55 0.78 -40.98 -41.57
N ASP A 56 0.00 -41.50 -40.64
CA ASP A 56 -0.71 -42.77 -40.82
C ASP A 56 -2.21 -42.47 -40.90
N VAL A 57 -2.80 -42.84 -42.03
CA VAL A 57 -4.21 -42.60 -42.36
C VAL A 57 -4.90 -43.93 -42.53
N ILE A 58 -5.95 -44.18 -41.75
CA ILE A 58 -6.85 -45.31 -41.97
C ILE A 58 -8.14 -44.74 -42.51
N ALA A 59 -8.55 -45.17 -43.70
CA ALA A 59 -9.78 -44.75 -44.33
C ALA A 59 -10.64 -45.96 -44.73
N GLY A 60 -11.92 -45.90 -44.41
CA GLY A 60 -12.92 -46.85 -44.90
C GLY A 60 -13.31 -46.50 -46.34
N GLN A 61 -13.59 -47.51 -47.15
CA GLN A 61 -14.04 -47.29 -48.53
C GLN A 61 -15.57 -47.10 -48.58
N ALA A 62 -16.03 -46.12 -49.36
CA ALA A 62 -17.46 -45.86 -49.52
C ALA A 62 -18.20 -47.03 -50.20
N ASP A 63 -17.56 -47.72 -51.16
CA ASP A 63 -18.04 -48.99 -51.74
C ASP A 63 -17.46 -50.18 -50.96
N ARG A 64 -18.33 -51.03 -50.41
CA ARG A 64 -17.97 -52.05 -49.41
C ARG A 64 -17.57 -53.41 -49.98
N ASN A 65 -17.49 -53.54 -51.31
CA ASN A 65 -17.46 -54.85 -51.96
C ASN A 65 -16.05 -55.44 -52.24
N ALA A 66 -15.00 -54.63 -52.40
CA ALA A 66 -13.61 -55.10 -52.52
C ALA A 66 -12.61 -53.95 -52.34
N CYS A 67 -11.38 -54.24 -51.91
CA CYS A 67 -10.33 -53.23 -51.83
C CYS A 67 -9.62 -53.02 -53.16
N GLU A 68 -10.21 -52.18 -54.01
CA GLU A 68 -9.66 -51.80 -55.32
C GLU A 68 -9.15 -50.36 -55.28
N ILE A 69 -7.92 -50.14 -54.80
CA ILE A 69 -7.22 -48.86 -54.89
C ILE A 69 -5.89 -49.11 -55.59
N ASP A 70 -5.73 -48.56 -56.80
CA ASP A 70 -4.47 -48.64 -57.55
C ASP A 70 -3.44 -47.68 -56.93
N VAL A 71 -2.33 -48.26 -56.43
CA VAL A 71 -1.22 -47.53 -55.77
C VAL A 71 -0.60 -46.49 -56.70
N GLY A 72 -0.62 -46.74 -58.01
CA GLY A 72 0.01 -45.87 -59.00
C GLY A 72 -0.68 -44.52 -59.19
N ASP A 73 -1.94 -44.38 -58.76
CA ASP A 73 -2.78 -43.22 -59.09
C ASP A 73 -3.05 -42.26 -57.92
N VAL A 74 -2.57 -42.57 -56.71
CA VAL A 74 -2.86 -41.77 -55.51
C VAL A 74 -1.75 -40.78 -55.19
N ILE A 75 -2.09 -39.50 -55.08
CA ILE A 75 -1.15 -38.41 -54.77
C ILE A 75 -1.61 -37.66 -53.51
N PRO A 76 -0.89 -37.75 -52.38
CA PRO A 76 -1.20 -36.97 -51.19
C PRO A 76 -0.63 -35.55 -51.29
N ARG A 77 -1.49 -34.55 -51.09
CA ARG A 77 -1.12 -33.13 -51.08
C ARG A 77 -1.43 -32.51 -49.72
N PHE A 78 -0.48 -31.76 -49.19
CA PHE A 78 -0.60 -31.06 -47.92
C PHE A 78 -0.65 -29.55 -48.14
N THR A 79 -1.67 -28.90 -47.59
CA THR A 79 -1.72 -27.45 -47.42
C THR A 79 -1.43 -27.13 -45.96
N VAL A 80 -0.30 -26.48 -45.66
CA VAL A 80 0.12 -26.16 -44.30
C VAL A 80 0.09 -24.66 -44.06
N ILE A 81 -0.57 -24.27 -42.97
CA ILE A 81 -0.64 -22.90 -42.48
C ILE A 81 0.07 -22.84 -41.13
N ASP A 82 1.15 -22.05 -41.08
CA ASP A 82 1.95 -21.76 -39.88
C ASP A 82 1.65 -20.35 -39.34
N TYR A 83 2.06 -20.07 -38.10
CA TYR A 83 1.94 -18.77 -37.46
C TYR A 83 2.68 -17.67 -38.24
N GLY A 84 1.91 -16.79 -38.87
CA GLY A 84 2.45 -15.61 -39.59
C GLY A 84 3.14 -15.94 -40.92
N SER A 85 2.85 -17.09 -41.53
CA SER A 85 3.34 -17.48 -42.86
C SER A 85 2.20 -17.60 -43.87
N ASP A 86 2.51 -17.38 -45.15
CA ASP A 86 1.60 -17.67 -46.27
C ASP A 86 1.32 -19.18 -46.38
N ILE A 87 0.19 -19.52 -47.02
CA ILE A 87 -0.22 -20.90 -47.30
C ILE A 87 0.89 -21.60 -48.11
N LYS A 88 1.38 -22.74 -47.63
CA LYS A 88 2.36 -23.57 -48.35
C LYS A 88 1.73 -24.88 -48.79
N GLU A 89 1.77 -25.14 -50.08
CA GLU A 89 1.46 -26.45 -50.65
C GLU A 89 2.72 -27.30 -50.69
N LEU A 90 2.60 -28.54 -50.22
CA LEU A 90 3.68 -29.51 -50.09
C LEU A 90 3.16 -30.87 -50.57
N SER A 91 3.95 -31.62 -51.34
CA SER A 91 3.60 -32.99 -51.69
C SER A 91 3.99 -33.96 -50.57
N GLY A 92 3.22 -35.03 -50.42
CA GLY A 92 3.60 -36.19 -49.62
C GLY A 92 4.06 -37.35 -50.50
N GLU A 93 4.83 -38.26 -49.93
CA GLU A 93 5.26 -39.52 -50.54
C GLU A 93 4.63 -40.70 -49.79
N ILE A 94 4.02 -41.65 -50.49
CA ILE A 94 3.44 -42.85 -49.87
C ILE A 94 4.57 -43.84 -49.59
N VAL A 95 4.88 -44.05 -48.31
CA VAL A 95 5.93 -44.96 -47.85
C VAL A 95 5.43 -46.40 -47.76
N ASN A 96 4.17 -46.59 -47.34
CA ASN A 96 3.54 -47.91 -47.25
C ASN A 96 2.04 -47.79 -47.46
N MET A 97 1.44 -48.77 -48.13
CA MET A 97 -0.01 -48.90 -48.26
C MET A 97 -0.41 -50.35 -48.02
N SER A 98 -1.40 -50.55 -47.16
CA SER A 98 -1.98 -51.87 -46.93
C SER A 98 -3.50 -51.75 -46.94
N CYS A 99 -4.17 -52.81 -47.38
CA CYS A 99 -5.61 -52.87 -47.31
C CYS A 99 -6.06 -54.18 -46.67
N TYR A 100 -7.01 -54.07 -45.75
CA TYR A 100 -7.54 -55.21 -45.02
C TYR A 100 -9.05 -55.10 -44.89
N THR A 101 -9.73 -56.25 -44.95
CA THR A 101 -11.17 -56.36 -44.76
C THR A 101 -11.46 -56.92 -43.37
N SER A 102 -12.31 -56.23 -42.61
CA SER A 102 -12.79 -56.70 -41.30
C SER A 102 -14.22 -57.23 -41.43
N GLU A 103 -14.50 -58.40 -40.86
CA GLU A 103 -15.83 -59.04 -40.91
C GLU A 103 -16.96 -58.12 -40.43
N TRP A 104 -16.69 -57.24 -39.47
CA TRP A 104 -17.70 -56.38 -38.84
C TRP A 104 -17.80 -54.99 -39.46
N LEU A 105 -16.75 -54.55 -40.15
CA LEU A 105 -16.55 -53.13 -40.45
C LEU A 105 -16.19 -52.84 -41.91
N GLY A 106 -16.04 -53.87 -42.76
CA GLY A 106 -15.77 -53.70 -44.20
C GLY A 106 -14.29 -53.43 -44.56
N PRO A 107 -14.00 -53.08 -45.83
CA PRO A 107 -12.65 -52.81 -46.33
C PRO A 107 -12.08 -51.48 -45.80
N ARG A 108 -10.82 -51.51 -45.34
CA ARG A 108 -10.04 -50.34 -44.91
C ARG A 108 -8.72 -50.26 -45.63
N ALA A 109 -8.42 -49.07 -46.13
CA ALA A 109 -7.10 -48.72 -46.63
C ALA A 109 -6.30 -48.03 -45.53
N HIS A 110 -5.04 -48.44 -45.37
CA HIS A 110 -4.08 -47.84 -44.46
C HIS A 110 -2.92 -47.29 -45.27
N PHE A 111 -2.73 -45.97 -45.20
CA PHE A 111 -1.68 -45.22 -45.89
C PHE A 111 -0.68 -44.68 -44.87
N THR A 112 0.60 -44.95 -45.08
CA THR A 112 1.71 -44.26 -44.41
C THR A 112 2.32 -43.27 -45.39
N ILE A 113 2.24 -41.97 -45.09
CA ILE A 113 2.68 -40.87 -45.94
C ILE A 113 3.82 -40.11 -45.25
N ALA A 114 4.91 -39.82 -45.94
CA ALA A 114 5.98 -38.95 -45.47
C ALA A 114 5.90 -37.57 -46.14
N SER A 115 6.17 -36.50 -45.40
CA SER A 115 6.31 -35.14 -45.94
C SER A 115 7.26 -34.31 -45.06
N SER A 116 7.85 -33.24 -45.58
CA SER A 116 8.83 -32.42 -44.84
C SER A 116 8.32 -31.01 -44.53
N PHE A 117 8.26 -30.62 -43.25
CA PHE A 117 7.86 -29.26 -42.84
C PHE A 117 9.03 -28.53 -42.17
N LYS A 118 9.23 -27.25 -42.51
CA LYS A 118 10.20 -26.39 -41.80
C LYS A 118 9.64 -25.94 -40.46
N ARG A 119 10.32 -26.28 -39.36
CA ARG A 119 9.96 -25.86 -38.00
C ARG A 119 10.25 -24.37 -37.76
N SER A 120 9.38 -23.70 -37.01
CA SER A 120 9.54 -22.36 -36.45
C SER A 120 9.83 -22.46 -34.93
N ALA A 121 10.25 -21.37 -34.30
CA ALA A 121 10.74 -21.38 -32.93
C ALA A 121 9.60 -21.42 -31.89
N PHE A 122 9.63 -22.43 -31.01
CA PHE A 122 8.87 -22.59 -29.75
C PHE A 122 7.35 -22.86 -29.91
N LEU A 123 6.87 -24.05 -29.48
CA LEU A 123 5.45 -24.47 -29.38
C LEU A 123 4.56 -24.21 -30.62
N ASP A 124 5.03 -24.57 -31.82
CA ASP A 124 4.25 -24.39 -33.06
C ASP A 124 2.95 -25.22 -33.09
N THR A 125 1.94 -24.72 -33.79
CA THR A 125 0.73 -25.48 -34.13
C THR A 125 0.32 -25.19 -35.55
N PHE A 126 0.38 -26.21 -36.39
CA PHE A 126 0.10 -26.15 -37.80
C PHE A 126 -1.36 -26.48 -38.05
N ARG A 127 -2.02 -25.69 -38.89
CA ARG A 127 -3.28 -26.11 -39.50
C ARG A 127 -2.93 -26.73 -40.84
N THR A 128 -3.22 -28.01 -40.98
CA THR A 128 -2.85 -28.81 -42.13
C THR A 128 -4.10 -29.36 -42.79
N THR A 129 -4.20 -29.28 -44.11
CA THR A 129 -5.21 -30.00 -44.89
C THR A 129 -4.47 -31.03 -45.73
N LEU A 130 -4.78 -32.31 -45.55
CA LEU A 130 -4.33 -33.40 -46.41
C LEU A 130 -5.44 -33.70 -47.41
N GLU A 131 -5.13 -33.57 -48.68
CA GLU A 131 -6.00 -33.99 -49.77
C GLU A 131 -5.36 -35.19 -50.47
N ILE A 132 -6.10 -36.29 -50.58
CA ILE A 132 -5.69 -37.49 -51.31
C ILE A 132 -6.38 -37.42 -52.66
N THR A 133 -5.62 -37.18 -53.73
CA THR A 133 -6.16 -37.02 -55.09
C THR A 133 -5.73 -38.14 -56.03
N THR A 134 -6.50 -38.39 -57.10
CA THR A 134 -6.05 -39.20 -58.23
C THR A 134 -5.06 -38.43 -59.12
N LYS A 135 -4.41 -39.10 -60.08
CA LYS A 135 -3.62 -38.43 -61.16
C LYS A 135 -4.43 -37.41 -61.96
N ASP A 136 -5.73 -37.65 -62.14
CA ASP A 136 -6.66 -36.76 -62.83
C ASP A 136 -7.19 -35.63 -61.93
N ASN A 137 -6.62 -35.47 -60.73
CA ASN A 137 -6.94 -34.41 -59.77
C ASN A 137 -8.35 -34.53 -59.17
N GLU A 138 -8.94 -35.73 -59.15
CA GLU A 138 -10.18 -36.02 -58.42
C GLU A 138 -9.87 -36.26 -56.94
N SER A 139 -10.60 -35.60 -56.03
CA SER A 139 -10.41 -35.73 -54.59
C SER A 139 -11.04 -37.02 -54.06
N LEU A 140 -10.23 -37.95 -53.55
CA LEU A 140 -10.65 -39.21 -52.95
C LEU A 140 -10.95 -39.06 -51.45
N SER A 141 -10.19 -38.22 -50.76
CA SER A 141 -10.39 -37.91 -49.34
C SER A 141 -9.80 -36.55 -49.02
N CYS A 142 -10.43 -35.83 -48.09
CA CYS A 142 -9.84 -34.62 -47.53
C CYS A 142 -9.93 -34.65 -46.01
N ILE A 143 -8.77 -34.43 -45.37
CA ILE A 143 -8.60 -34.44 -43.93
C ILE A 143 -8.05 -33.08 -43.51
N ARG A 144 -8.83 -32.34 -42.74
CA ARG A 144 -8.36 -31.13 -42.07
C ARG A 144 -7.86 -31.52 -40.69
N ALA A 145 -6.61 -31.20 -40.38
CA ALA A 145 -5.99 -31.47 -39.09
C ALA A 145 -5.34 -30.24 -38.45
N ILE A 146 -5.33 -30.21 -37.12
CA ILE A 146 -4.50 -29.32 -36.30
C ILE A 146 -3.40 -30.19 -35.71
N LEU A 147 -2.16 -29.87 -36.08
CA LEU A 147 -0.96 -30.60 -35.69
C LEU A 147 -0.13 -29.75 -34.73
N THR A 148 0.13 -30.27 -33.54
CA THR A 148 1.02 -29.59 -32.56
C THR A 148 2.11 -30.56 -32.14
N PRO A 149 3.40 -30.31 -32.41
CA PRO A 149 4.48 -31.14 -31.87
C PRO A 149 4.36 -31.27 -30.35
N ALA A 150 4.72 -32.44 -29.81
CA ALA A 150 4.77 -32.62 -28.38
C ALA A 150 5.71 -31.60 -27.73
N ALA A 151 5.25 -31.03 -26.62
CA ALA A 151 6.05 -30.11 -25.84
C ALA A 151 7.33 -30.80 -25.41
N GLN A 152 8.46 -30.11 -25.57
CA GLN A 152 9.76 -30.65 -25.19
C GLN A 152 9.80 -30.94 -23.69
N GLU A 153 10.54 -31.98 -23.30
CA GLU A 153 10.68 -32.39 -21.90
C GLU A 153 11.00 -31.24 -20.93
N PRO A 154 11.93 -30.30 -21.23
CA PRO A 154 12.18 -29.17 -20.34
C PRO A 154 10.96 -28.26 -20.11
N ILE A 155 10.12 -28.06 -21.14
CA ILE A 155 8.91 -27.24 -21.04
C ILE A 155 7.85 -27.98 -20.21
N ARG A 156 7.67 -29.28 -20.45
CA ARG A 156 6.74 -30.11 -19.65
C ARG A 156 7.15 -30.16 -18.19
N LEU A 157 8.45 -30.36 -17.91
CA LEU A 157 9.00 -30.35 -16.56
C LEU A 157 8.79 -28.99 -15.90
N LEU A 158 9.05 -27.88 -16.60
CA LEU A 158 8.80 -26.55 -16.08
C LEU A 158 7.32 -26.33 -15.76
N SER A 159 6.41 -26.68 -16.67
CA SER A 159 4.96 -26.55 -16.49
C SER A 159 4.41 -27.39 -15.34
N LEU A 160 4.98 -28.57 -15.07
CA LEU A 160 4.59 -29.43 -13.95
C LEU A 160 5.21 -28.95 -12.62
N TRP A 161 6.52 -28.74 -12.60
CA TRP A 161 7.26 -28.51 -11.36
C TRP A 161 7.20 -27.07 -10.86
N LEU A 162 7.04 -26.06 -11.73
CA LEU A 162 6.94 -24.67 -11.28
C LEU A 162 5.74 -24.45 -10.33
N PRO A 163 4.50 -24.87 -10.66
CA PRO A 163 3.37 -24.78 -9.73
C PRO A 163 3.57 -25.60 -8.44
N ILE A 164 4.06 -26.85 -8.57
CA ILE A 164 4.29 -27.75 -7.42
C ILE A 164 5.33 -27.17 -6.47
N ALA A 165 6.49 -26.78 -6.98
CA ALA A 165 7.58 -26.22 -6.18
C ALA A 165 7.14 -24.92 -5.49
N THR A 166 6.43 -24.05 -6.21
CA THR A 166 5.89 -22.80 -5.64
C THR A 166 4.90 -23.09 -4.50
N PHE A 167 4.00 -24.07 -4.69
CA PHE A 167 3.02 -24.46 -3.67
C PHE A 167 3.68 -25.09 -2.43
N VAL A 168 4.57 -26.08 -2.64
CA VAL A 168 5.31 -26.75 -1.56
C VAL A 168 6.12 -25.73 -0.75
N LEU A 169 6.84 -24.83 -1.41
CA LEU A 169 7.62 -23.80 -0.73
C LEU A 169 6.75 -22.85 0.10
N THR A 170 5.60 -22.45 -0.44
CA THR A 170 4.64 -21.59 0.28
C THR A 170 4.02 -22.32 1.48
N CYS A 171 3.70 -23.61 1.36
CA CYS A 171 3.22 -24.43 2.46
C CYS A 171 4.28 -24.61 3.56
N ILE A 172 5.54 -24.87 3.19
CA ILE A 172 6.65 -24.97 4.15
C ILE A 172 6.80 -23.65 4.93
N ALA A 173 6.76 -22.51 4.23
CA ALA A 173 6.83 -21.18 4.85
C ALA A 173 5.63 -20.90 5.80
N ALA A 174 4.43 -21.40 5.46
CA ALA A 174 3.22 -21.28 6.28
C ALA A 174 3.25 -22.18 7.54
N CYS A 175 3.84 -23.37 7.42
CA CYS A 175 3.94 -24.35 8.51
C CYS A 175 5.15 -24.17 9.43
N TRP A 176 6.09 -23.27 9.09
CA TRP A 176 7.32 -23.09 9.85
C TRP A 176 7.07 -22.69 11.32
N PRO A 177 7.69 -23.35 12.31
CA PRO A 177 7.52 -23.03 13.72
C PRO A 177 8.15 -21.69 14.09
N ALA A 178 7.36 -20.62 14.09
CA ALA A 178 7.78 -19.32 14.64
C ALA A 178 7.53 -19.27 16.16
N GLN A 179 8.50 -18.79 16.94
CA GLN A 179 8.36 -18.57 18.39
C GLN A 179 7.11 -17.72 18.71
N GLN A 180 6.22 -18.27 19.55
CA GLN A 180 4.91 -17.71 19.85
C GLN A 180 5.01 -16.39 20.62
N THR A 181 4.97 -15.27 19.91
CA THR A 181 4.59 -13.94 20.42
C THR A 181 3.24 -13.53 19.82
N THR A 182 2.46 -12.64 20.45
CA THR A 182 1.13 -12.23 19.96
C THR A 182 1.13 -11.62 18.55
N LYS A 183 2.25 -11.02 18.11
CA LYS A 183 2.48 -10.57 16.71
C LYS A 183 2.73 -11.72 15.71
N SER A 184 3.09 -12.91 16.19
CA SER A 184 3.33 -14.11 15.37
C SER A 184 2.03 -14.76 14.87
N LEU A 185 0.90 -14.56 15.56
CA LEU A 185 -0.37 -15.18 15.21
C LEU A 185 -0.98 -14.55 13.95
N THR A 186 -0.90 -13.22 13.81
CA THR A 186 -1.38 -12.48 12.63
C THR A 186 -0.53 -12.75 11.40
N THR A 187 0.79 -12.91 11.57
CA THR A 187 1.72 -13.29 10.49
C THR A 187 1.55 -14.75 10.05
N LYS A 188 1.29 -15.67 10.99
CA LYS A 188 0.96 -17.06 10.67
C LYS A 188 -0.32 -17.16 9.83
N ASN A 189 -1.36 -16.43 10.21
CA ASN A 189 -2.62 -16.41 9.46
C ASN A 189 -2.43 -15.86 8.03
N GLY A 190 -1.56 -14.86 7.83
CA GLY A 190 -1.28 -14.33 6.49
C GLY A 190 -0.57 -15.27 5.53
N ARG A 191 0.33 -16.13 6.03
CA ARG A 191 1.01 -17.12 5.17
C ARG A 191 0.08 -18.25 4.74
N ILE A 192 -0.82 -18.66 5.63
CA ILE A 192 -1.86 -19.65 5.33
C ILE A 192 -2.79 -19.10 4.24
N VAL A 193 -3.22 -17.85 4.34
CA VAL A 193 -4.05 -17.19 3.31
C VAL A 193 -3.33 -17.18 1.96
N ARG A 194 -2.04 -16.83 1.92
CA ARG A 194 -1.25 -16.84 0.67
C ARG A 194 -1.16 -18.23 0.03
N ALA A 195 -1.04 -19.29 0.84
CA ALA A 195 -1.03 -20.66 0.34
C ALA A 195 -2.39 -21.05 -0.27
N ILE A 196 -3.49 -20.62 0.34
CA ILE A 196 -4.86 -20.83 -0.18
C ILE A 196 -5.05 -20.06 -1.49
N ASP A 197 -4.65 -18.79 -1.54
CA ASP A 197 -4.73 -17.96 -2.76
C ASP A 197 -3.91 -18.55 -3.92
N LEU A 198 -2.72 -19.08 -3.63
CA LEU A 198 -1.88 -19.77 -4.61
C LEU A 198 -2.56 -21.05 -5.13
N LEU A 199 -3.08 -21.89 -4.24
CA LEU A 199 -3.78 -23.11 -4.64
C LEU A 199 -4.98 -22.78 -5.54
N ALA A 200 -5.79 -21.78 -5.15
CA ALA A 200 -6.92 -21.31 -5.94
C ALA A 200 -6.49 -20.77 -7.32
N TYR A 201 -5.33 -20.11 -7.42
CA TYR A 201 -4.80 -19.65 -8.70
C TYR A 201 -4.31 -20.81 -9.58
N ILE A 202 -3.65 -21.83 -9.02
CA ILE A 202 -3.24 -23.03 -9.77
C ILE A 202 -4.47 -23.81 -10.26
N GLN A 203 -5.50 -23.94 -9.42
CA GLN A 203 -6.78 -24.51 -9.82
C GLN A 203 -7.41 -23.72 -10.97
N PHE A 204 -7.32 -22.38 -10.93
CA PHE A 204 -7.77 -21.52 -12.01
C PHE A 204 -7.00 -21.77 -13.32
N ILE A 205 -5.67 -21.97 -13.29
CA ILE A 205 -4.88 -22.32 -14.50
C ILE A 205 -5.43 -23.60 -15.15
N PHE A 206 -5.67 -24.64 -14.35
CA PHE A 206 -6.24 -25.89 -14.84
C PHE A 206 -7.64 -25.68 -15.42
N PHE A 207 -8.54 -25.06 -14.64
CA PHE A 207 -9.93 -24.89 -15.06
C PHE A 207 -10.13 -23.89 -16.20
N SER A 208 -9.24 -22.91 -16.37
CA SER A 208 -9.25 -22.05 -17.54
C SER A 208 -8.86 -22.81 -18.81
N GLY A 209 -8.10 -23.90 -18.71
CA GLY A 209 -7.86 -24.84 -19.82
C GLY A 209 -8.94 -25.90 -20.00
N ALA A 210 -9.79 -26.10 -18.99
CA ALA A 210 -10.87 -27.08 -18.97
C ALA A 210 -12.18 -26.58 -19.60
N LEU A 211 -12.23 -25.33 -20.06
CA LEU A 211 -13.39 -24.81 -20.76
C LEU A 211 -13.49 -25.46 -22.13
N SER A 212 -14.70 -25.60 -22.67
CA SER A 212 -14.92 -26.18 -24.00
C SER A 212 -14.65 -25.14 -25.11
N LEU A 213 -13.45 -24.56 -25.15
CA LEU A 213 -13.03 -23.56 -26.14
C LEU A 213 -12.04 -24.16 -27.16
N ARG A 214 -11.86 -23.50 -28.31
CA ARG A 214 -10.94 -23.96 -29.37
C ARG A 214 -9.51 -23.48 -29.11
N TYR A 215 -8.85 -24.09 -28.13
CA TYR A 215 -7.46 -23.79 -27.82
C TYR A 215 -6.49 -24.30 -28.90
N PRO A 216 -5.31 -23.67 -29.04
CA PRO A 216 -4.18 -24.29 -29.71
C PRO A 216 -3.78 -25.61 -29.05
N GLY A 217 -3.30 -26.56 -29.85
CA GLY A 217 -3.05 -27.92 -29.38
C GLY A 217 -1.93 -28.07 -28.33
N PHE A 218 -1.06 -27.07 -28.15
CA PHE A 218 -0.07 -27.07 -27.06
C PHE A 218 -0.63 -26.57 -25.72
N PHE A 219 -1.74 -25.82 -25.72
CA PHE A 219 -2.18 -25.08 -24.54
C PHE A 219 -2.71 -26.01 -23.43
N GLN A 220 -3.70 -26.84 -23.77
CA GLN A 220 -4.34 -27.76 -22.82
C GLN A 220 -3.36 -28.79 -22.23
N PRO A 221 -2.43 -29.38 -22.99
CA PRO A 221 -1.41 -30.24 -22.41
C PRO A 221 -0.51 -29.58 -21.37
N LEU A 222 -0.19 -28.29 -21.52
CA LEU A 222 0.69 -27.59 -20.58
C LEU A 222 -0.05 -27.18 -19.31
N VAL A 223 -1.27 -26.64 -19.42
CA VAL A 223 -2.08 -26.27 -18.25
C VAL A 223 -2.68 -27.49 -17.53
N GLY A 224 -2.89 -28.58 -18.27
CA GLY A 224 -3.36 -29.86 -17.73
C GLY A 224 -2.42 -30.47 -16.70
N LEU A 225 -1.12 -30.17 -16.75
CA LEU A 225 -0.13 -30.61 -15.76
C LEU A 225 -0.40 -30.02 -14.35
N CYS A 226 -1.28 -29.04 -14.22
CA CYS A 226 -1.77 -28.52 -12.94
C CYS A 226 -2.93 -29.34 -12.34
N SER A 227 -3.31 -30.48 -12.94
CA SER A 227 -4.45 -31.33 -12.53
C SER A 227 -4.43 -31.78 -11.08
N TRP A 228 -3.25 -32.02 -10.51
CA TRP A 228 -3.09 -32.41 -9.11
C TRP A 228 -3.72 -31.42 -8.12
N SER A 229 -3.77 -30.13 -8.47
CA SER A 229 -4.36 -29.07 -7.63
C SER A 229 -5.88 -29.17 -7.52
N THR A 230 -6.53 -29.86 -8.46
CA THR A 230 -7.98 -30.09 -8.52
C THR A 230 -8.37 -31.49 -8.08
N LEU A 231 -7.43 -32.23 -7.46
CA LEU A 231 -7.56 -33.63 -7.03
C LEU A 231 -7.67 -34.64 -8.19
N MET A 232 -7.40 -34.20 -9.41
CA MET A 232 -7.32 -35.10 -10.58
C MET A 232 -5.88 -35.60 -10.72
N LEU A 233 -5.68 -36.90 -10.47
CA LEU A 233 -4.37 -37.55 -10.58
C LEU A 233 -4.35 -38.51 -11.77
N PRO A 234 -3.22 -38.61 -12.51
CA PRO A 234 -3.06 -39.58 -13.58
C PRO A 234 -3.21 -41.04 -13.11
N ALA A 235 -2.85 -41.31 -11.85
CA ALA A 235 -3.09 -42.58 -11.18
C ALA A 235 -3.93 -42.34 -9.93
N GLY A 236 -5.14 -42.90 -9.90
CA GLY A 236 -6.05 -42.77 -8.78
C GLY A 236 -5.77 -43.73 -7.64
N LEU A 237 -6.35 -43.44 -6.46
CA LEU A 237 -6.27 -44.29 -5.28
C LEU A 237 -7.27 -45.45 -5.32
N VAL A 238 -8.42 -45.25 -5.96
CA VAL A 238 -9.50 -46.24 -6.05
C VAL A 238 -9.42 -47.00 -7.36
N GLU A 239 -9.21 -46.26 -8.46
CA GLU A 239 -8.99 -46.82 -9.78
C GLU A 239 -7.59 -46.43 -10.25
N THR A 240 -6.74 -47.44 -10.41
CA THR A 240 -5.35 -47.29 -10.88
C THR A 240 -5.22 -47.51 -12.39
N ASN A 241 -6.24 -48.11 -13.02
CA ASN A 241 -6.25 -48.39 -14.44
C ASN A 241 -6.81 -47.18 -15.20
N SER A 242 -5.96 -46.57 -16.01
CA SER A 242 -6.36 -45.59 -17.03
C SER A 242 -6.19 -46.24 -18.40
N PRO A 243 -7.14 -46.06 -19.34
CA PRO A 243 -6.93 -46.47 -20.73
C PRO A 243 -5.83 -45.64 -21.40
N TYR A 244 -5.42 -44.53 -20.78
CA TYR A 244 -4.39 -43.62 -21.28
C TYR A 244 -3.08 -43.76 -20.49
N PRO A 245 -1.90 -43.54 -21.11
CA PRO A 245 -0.60 -43.52 -20.45
C PRO A 245 -0.55 -42.51 -19.31
N ARG A 246 0.32 -42.77 -18.32
CA ARG A 246 0.47 -41.97 -17.09
C ARG A 246 0.83 -40.49 -17.28
N ALA A 247 1.18 -40.08 -18.50
CA ALA A 247 1.50 -38.71 -18.87
C ALA A 247 0.62 -38.17 -20.01
N GLY A 248 -0.45 -38.91 -20.37
CA GLY A 248 -1.31 -38.68 -21.54
C GLY A 248 -0.56 -38.68 -22.88
N VAL A 249 0.70 -39.13 -22.88
CA VAL A 249 1.57 -39.17 -24.06
C VAL A 249 2.07 -40.60 -24.25
N LYS A 250 1.85 -41.15 -25.45
CA LYS A 250 2.42 -42.42 -25.91
C LYS A 250 3.22 -42.17 -27.17
N ASP A 251 4.48 -42.60 -27.18
CA ASP A 251 5.37 -42.46 -28.34
C ASP A 251 5.45 -41.02 -28.87
N GLY A 252 5.38 -40.04 -27.95
CA GLY A 252 5.40 -38.60 -28.25
C GLY A 252 4.10 -38.02 -28.83
N ILE A 253 3.01 -38.80 -28.93
CA ILE A 253 1.67 -38.34 -29.30
C ILE A 253 0.83 -38.18 -28.04
N TYR A 254 0.09 -37.08 -27.91
CA TYR A 254 -0.93 -36.99 -26.86
C TYR A 254 -2.10 -37.90 -27.21
N GLU A 255 -2.35 -38.89 -26.36
CA GLU A 255 -3.47 -39.81 -26.55
C GLU A 255 -4.78 -39.12 -26.22
N HIS A 256 -5.68 -39.13 -27.18
CA HIS A 256 -7.05 -38.69 -27.01
C HIS A 256 -7.97 -39.49 -27.92
N ASN A 257 -9.22 -39.60 -27.51
CA ASN A 257 -10.27 -40.29 -28.24
C ASN A 257 -11.15 -39.23 -28.91
N GLY A 258 -10.75 -38.72 -30.09
CA GLY A 258 -11.57 -37.72 -30.78
C GLY A 258 -11.05 -37.14 -32.10
N THR A 259 -11.99 -36.74 -32.93
CA THR A 259 -11.84 -35.80 -34.06
C THR A 259 -12.01 -34.34 -33.54
N ILE A 260 -11.81 -33.32 -34.39
CA ILE A 260 -11.82 -31.86 -34.06
C ILE A 260 -13.09 -31.38 -33.32
N THR A 261 -14.13 -32.20 -33.18
CA THR A 261 -15.43 -31.81 -32.62
C THR A 261 -15.91 -32.75 -31.54
N GLY A 262 -16.18 -32.21 -30.35
CA GLY A 262 -17.30 -32.68 -29.52
C GLY A 262 -17.02 -33.00 -28.06
N ALA A 263 -15.78 -33.35 -27.69
CA ALA A 263 -15.48 -33.68 -26.29
C ALA A 263 -15.52 -32.41 -25.40
N PRO A 264 -16.21 -32.44 -24.25
CA PRO A 264 -16.09 -31.42 -23.22
C PRO A 264 -14.62 -31.10 -22.89
N GLY A 265 -14.29 -29.84 -22.64
CA GLY A 265 -12.92 -29.43 -22.29
C GLY A 265 -12.35 -30.18 -21.08
N LEU A 266 -13.19 -30.52 -20.10
CA LEU A 266 -12.78 -31.31 -18.93
C LEU A 266 -12.46 -32.77 -19.30
N GLU A 267 -13.21 -33.37 -20.23
CA GLU A 267 -12.92 -34.72 -20.75
C GLU A 267 -11.57 -34.72 -21.46
N LEU A 268 -11.33 -33.75 -22.35
CA LEU A 268 -10.10 -33.65 -23.11
C LEU A 268 -8.86 -33.53 -22.20
N LEU A 269 -8.97 -32.78 -21.09
CA LEU A 269 -7.91 -32.71 -20.08
C LEU A 269 -7.68 -34.03 -19.34
N THR A 270 -8.70 -34.86 -19.10
CA THR A 270 -8.48 -36.20 -18.49
C THR A 270 -7.62 -37.06 -19.40
N GLN A 271 -7.88 -37.05 -20.70
CA GLN A 271 -7.16 -37.83 -21.71
C GLN A 271 -5.71 -37.33 -21.83
N MET A 272 -5.52 -36.01 -21.97
CA MET A 272 -4.19 -35.38 -22.07
C MET A 272 -3.32 -35.53 -20.81
N THR A 273 -3.94 -35.73 -19.63
CA THR A 273 -3.20 -35.93 -18.37
C THR A 273 -3.02 -37.40 -18.02
N GLY A 274 -3.59 -38.32 -18.79
CA GLY A 274 -3.54 -39.75 -18.49
C GLY A 274 -4.48 -40.19 -17.37
N SER A 275 -5.44 -39.34 -16.98
CA SER A 275 -6.35 -39.61 -15.87
C SER A 275 -7.43 -40.62 -16.27
N PRO A 276 -7.98 -41.42 -15.33
CA PRO A 276 -9.09 -42.33 -15.60
C PRO A 276 -10.30 -41.61 -16.19
N VAL A 277 -11.14 -42.33 -16.92
CA VAL A 277 -12.36 -41.78 -17.54
C VAL A 277 -13.38 -41.27 -16.52
N LYS A 278 -14.29 -40.41 -16.99
CA LYS A 278 -15.27 -39.61 -16.23
C LYS A 278 -15.80 -40.20 -14.90
N PRO A 279 -16.41 -41.41 -14.83
CA PRO A 279 -16.96 -41.92 -13.56
C PRO A 279 -15.89 -42.43 -12.57
N GLN A 280 -14.77 -42.95 -13.06
CA GLN A 280 -13.66 -43.42 -12.22
C GLN A 280 -12.84 -42.25 -11.67
N SER A 281 -12.62 -41.22 -12.49
CA SER A 281 -11.98 -39.97 -12.05
C SER A 281 -12.73 -39.34 -10.89
N TRP A 282 -14.07 -39.27 -10.99
CA TRP A 282 -14.92 -38.74 -9.92
C TRP A 282 -14.77 -39.49 -8.59
N ARG A 283 -14.75 -40.82 -8.61
CA ARG A 283 -14.52 -41.63 -7.40
C ARG A 283 -13.15 -41.37 -6.77
N ASN A 284 -12.12 -41.24 -7.59
CA ASN A 284 -10.76 -40.93 -7.14
C ASN A 284 -10.71 -39.54 -6.47
N THR A 285 -11.26 -38.52 -7.13
CA THR A 285 -11.37 -37.15 -6.61
C THR A 285 -12.11 -37.13 -5.27
N PHE A 286 -13.24 -37.83 -5.18
CA PHE A 286 -14.03 -37.90 -3.95
C PHE A 286 -13.26 -38.57 -2.80
N VAL A 287 -12.70 -39.76 -3.02
CA VAL A 287 -11.95 -40.48 -1.98
C VAL A 287 -10.71 -39.70 -1.53
N LEU A 288 -10.00 -39.09 -2.48
CA LEU A 288 -8.86 -38.23 -2.16
C LEU A 288 -9.29 -37.02 -1.32
N SER A 289 -10.44 -36.41 -1.61
CA SER A 289 -10.98 -35.31 -0.82
C SER A 289 -11.30 -35.72 0.63
N LEU A 290 -11.86 -36.91 0.85
CA LEU A 290 -12.12 -37.45 2.19
C LEU A 290 -10.84 -37.72 2.96
N ILE A 291 -9.83 -38.28 2.28
CA ILE A 291 -8.50 -38.54 2.86
C ILE A 291 -7.86 -37.22 3.30
N ILE A 292 -7.91 -36.18 2.45
CA ILE A 292 -7.39 -34.86 2.78
C ILE A 292 -8.14 -34.25 3.97
N PHE A 293 -9.47 -34.33 3.99
CA PHE A 293 -10.28 -33.86 5.12
C PHE A 293 -9.87 -34.55 6.44
N PHE A 294 -9.71 -35.88 6.41
CA PHE A 294 -9.26 -36.66 7.55
C PHE A 294 -7.86 -36.24 8.02
N PHE A 295 -6.90 -36.06 7.11
CA PHE A 295 -5.54 -35.62 7.47
C PHE A 295 -5.51 -34.19 8.02
N LEU A 296 -6.32 -33.27 7.49
CA LEU A 296 -6.47 -31.92 8.05
C LEU A 296 -7.04 -31.97 9.47
N TYR A 297 -8.04 -32.83 9.70
CA TYR A 297 -8.61 -33.05 11.03
C TYR A 297 -7.58 -33.66 11.99
N LEU A 298 -6.88 -34.71 11.58
CA LEU A 298 -5.85 -35.38 12.38
C LEU A 298 -4.69 -34.43 12.73
N SER A 299 -4.23 -33.63 11.77
CA SER A 299 -3.19 -32.62 11.99
C SER A 299 -3.63 -31.53 12.99
N SER A 300 -4.88 -31.06 12.87
CA SER A 300 -5.48 -30.12 13.83
C SER A 300 -5.59 -30.74 15.23
N TYR A 301 -5.97 -32.02 15.31
CA TYR A 301 -6.07 -32.78 16.56
C TYR A 301 -4.71 -33.02 17.23
N ILE A 302 -3.69 -33.43 16.46
CA ILE A 302 -2.32 -33.61 16.97
C ILE A 302 -1.77 -32.28 17.48
N SER A 303 -1.96 -31.18 16.73
CA SER A 303 -1.56 -29.84 17.15
C SER A 303 -2.22 -29.43 18.47
N PHE A 304 -3.49 -29.78 18.68
CA PHE A 304 -4.21 -29.56 19.93
C PHE A 304 -3.63 -30.36 21.09
N ARG A 305 -3.35 -31.66 20.89
CA ARG A 305 -2.74 -32.54 21.90
C ARG A 305 -1.34 -32.07 22.32
N LEU A 306 -0.52 -31.64 21.35
CA LEU A 306 0.79 -31.06 21.61
C LEU A 306 0.70 -29.74 22.39
N SER A 307 -0.36 -28.96 22.17
CA SER A 307 -0.58 -27.70 22.90
C SER A 307 -1.01 -27.89 24.36
N ILE A 308 -1.60 -29.04 24.72
CA ILE A 308 -2.07 -29.37 26.10
C ILE A 308 -0.91 -29.85 27.00
N ARG A 309 0.25 -30.20 26.45
CA ARG A 309 1.44 -30.62 27.23
C ARG A 309 2.02 -29.52 28.15
N LYS A 310 1.55 -28.27 28.07
CA LYS A 310 1.92 -27.19 29.00
C LYS A 310 0.95 -27.18 30.20
N PRO A 311 1.43 -27.25 31.46
CA PRO A 311 0.55 -27.42 32.62
C PRO A 311 -0.30 -26.15 32.84
N LYS A 312 -1.62 -26.29 32.72
CA LYS A 312 -2.62 -25.33 33.22
C LYS A 312 -3.68 -26.10 34.02
N PRO A 313 -4.28 -25.51 35.06
CA PRO A 313 -5.07 -26.25 36.05
C PRO A 313 -6.44 -26.69 35.50
N LYS A 314 -6.89 -27.85 35.99
CA LYS A 314 -8.22 -28.52 35.85
C LYS A 314 -9.08 -28.11 34.64
N LEU A 315 -8.90 -28.82 33.53
CA LEU A 315 -9.78 -28.77 32.35
C LEU A 315 -10.97 -29.72 32.53
N THR A 316 -12.20 -29.21 32.55
CA THR A 316 -13.46 -29.97 32.63
C THR A 316 -13.81 -30.68 31.31
N ILE A 317 -14.53 -31.81 31.36
CA ILE A 317 -14.95 -32.57 30.15
C ILE A 317 -15.82 -31.72 29.21
N SER A 318 -16.66 -30.82 29.75
CA SER A 318 -17.49 -29.91 28.97
C SER A 318 -16.68 -28.86 28.20
N THR A 319 -15.59 -28.35 28.77
CA THR A 319 -14.70 -27.39 28.10
C THR A 319 -13.84 -28.05 27.02
N LEU A 320 -13.50 -29.33 27.19
CA LEU A 320 -12.85 -30.14 26.15
C LEU A 320 -13.76 -30.38 24.94
N GLY A 321 -15.05 -30.67 25.17
CA GLY A 321 -16.04 -30.86 24.10
C GLY A 321 -16.27 -29.60 23.26
N ALA A 322 -16.35 -28.43 23.90
CA ALA A 322 -16.48 -27.15 23.21
C ALA A 322 -15.25 -26.84 22.32
N GLN A 323 -14.04 -27.06 22.83
CA GLN A 323 -12.80 -26.82 22.06
C GLN A 323 -12.63 -27.75 20.85
N LEU A 324 -13.04 -29.02 20.97
CA LEU A 324 -13.03 -29.97 19.85
C LEU A 324 -14.01 -29.56 18.75
N LYS A 325 -15.20 -29.06 19.14
CA LYS A 325 -16.22 -28.56 18.22
C LYS A 325 -15.73 -27.37 17.40
N ASP A 326 -15.07 -26.39 18.02
CA ASP A 326 -14.53 -25.21 17.31
C ASP A 326 -13.43 -25.59 16.32
N ARG A 327 -12.59 -26.57 16.68
CA ARG A 327 -11.53 -27.09 15.80
C ARG A 327 -12.09 -27.84 14.60
N TYR A 328 -13.15 -28.63 14.79
CA TYR A 328 -13.85 -29.28 13.70
C TYR A 328 -14.35 -28.25 12.67
N TRP A 329 -15.04 -27.20 13.11
CA TRP A 329 -15.50 -26.14 12.21
C TRP A 329 -14.35 -25.42 11.51
N THR A 330 -13.22 -25.23 12.18
CA THR A 330 -12.02 -24.66 11.54
C THR A 330 -11.50 -25.53 10.39
N VAL A 331 -11.51 -26.86 10.55
CA VAL A 331 -11.10 -27.80 9.49
C VAL A 331 -12.10 -27.78 8.33
N VAL A 332 -13.40 -27.77 8.63
CA VAL A 332 -14.46 -27.64 7.61
C VAL A 332 -14.27 -26.36 6.79
N ARG A 333 -13.99 -25.23 7.44
CA ARG A 333 -13.70 -23.96 6.76
C ARG A 333 -12.52 -24.05 5.81
N LEU A 334 -11.38 -24.53 6.30
CA LEU A 334 -10.16 -24.67 5.51
C LEU A 334 -10.39 -25.57 4.29
N PHE A 335 -11.10 -26.69 4.49
CA PHE A 335 -11.43 -27.62 3.43
C PHE A 335 -12.32 -26.99 2.36
N LEU A 336 -13.40 -26.31 2.76
CA LEU A 336 -14.29 -25.61 1.84
C LEU A 336 -13.55 -24.51 1.06
N SER A 337 -12.66 -23.75 1.71
CA SER A 337 -11.85 -22.72 1.04
C SER A 337 -10.90 -23.30 -0.02
N CYS A 338 -10.44 -24.55 0.13
CA CYS A 338 -9.49 -25.16 -0.80
C CYS A 338 -10.16 -25.99 -1.90
N PHE A 339 -11.29 -26.64 -1.59
CA PHE A 339 -11.83 -27.71 -2.44
C PHE A 339 -13.31 -27.57 -2.83
N MET A 340 -14.02 -26.53 -2.39
CA MET A 340 -15.42 -26.33 -2.81
C MET A 340 -15.56 -26.20 -4.33
N LEU A 341 -14.68 -25.43 -4.99
CA LEU A 341 -14.69 -25.22 -6.43
C LEU A 341 -14.38 -26.48 -7.25
N PRO A 342 -13.27 -27.23 -6.99
CA PRO A 342 -13.01 -28.46 -7.75
C PRO A 342 -14.03 -29.56 -7.50
N ILE A 343 -14.52 -29.74 -6.26
CA ILE A 343 -15.51 -30.77 -5.97
C ILE A 343 -16.85 -30.43 -6.62
N SER A 344 -17.29 -29.16 -6.60
CA SER A 344 -18.53 -28.79 -7.29
C SER A 344 -18.41 -28.94 -8.80
N ALA A 345 -17.27 -28.60 -9.40
CA ALA A 345 -17.04 -28.81 -10.84
C ALA A 345 -17.11 -30.29 -11.25
N TRP A 346 -16.42 -31.17 -10.51
CA TRP A 346 -16.49 -32.60 -10.83
C TRP A 346 -17.86 -33.23 -10.54
N ALA A 347 -18.54 -32.78 -9.49
CA ALA A 347 -19.89 -33.23 -9.15
C ALA A 347 -20.89 -32.84 -10.25
N THR A 348 -20.87 -31.58 -10.71
CA THR A 348 -21.80 -31.13 -11.75
C THR A 348 -21.46 -31.65 -13.13
N TYR A 349 -20.19 -31.99 -13.39
CA TYR A 349 -19.79 -32.67 -14.61
C TYR A 349 -20.44 -34.05 -14.80
N GLN A 350 -20.85 -34.72 -13.71
CA GLN A 350 -21.57 -36.00 -13.78
C GLN A 350 -22.97 -35.88 -14.40
N PHE A 351 -23.49 -34.66 -14.59
CA PHE A 351 -24.81 -34.41 -15.18
C PHE A 351 -24.78 -34.15 -16.70
N LEU A 352 -23.60 -34.00 -17.30
CA LEU A 352 -23.43 -33.75 -18.74
C LEU A 352 -23.43 -35.06 -19.53
N ASP A 353 -24.58 -35.68 -19.73
CA ASP A 353 -24.85 -36.67 -20.80
C ASP A 353 -26.34 -37.10 -20.72
N ASP A 354 -26.96 -37.39 -21.87
CA ASP A 354 -28.36 -37.87 -21.99
C ASP A 354 -28.62 -39.26 -21.35
N GLN A 355 -27.58 -39.88 -20.79
CA GLN A 355 -27.70 -41.02 -19.90
C GLN A 355 -27.10 -40.67 -18.55
N ILE A 356 -27.95 -40.59 -17.54
CA ILE A 356 -27.57 -40.64 -16.13
C ILE A 356 -26.83 -41.97 -15.93
N PHE A 357 -25.51 -41.99 -16.17
CA PHE A 357 -24.70 -43.19 -16.02
C PHE A 357 -24.72 -43.63 -14.56
N GLY A 358 -25.45 -44.72 -14.30
CA GLY A 358 -25.61 -45.33 -13.00
C GLY A 358 -26.18 -44.36 -11.97
N TYR A 359 -27.49 -44.48 -11.67
CA TYR A 359 -28.19 -43.75 -10.60
C TYR A 359 -27.34 -43.50 -9.33
N ARG A 360 -26.45 -44.44 -8.97
CA ARG A 360 -25.45 -44.32 -7.90
C ARG A 360 -24.52 -43.11 -8.00
N ASN A 361 -23.89 -42.83 -9.15
CA ASN A 361 -22.86 -41.78 -9.26
C ASN A 361 -23.49 -40.38 -9.22
N SER A 362 -24.61 -40.20 -9.91
CA SER A 362 -25.37 -38.94 -9.89
C SER A 362 -26.03 -38.72 -8.51
N ALA A 363 -26.54 -39.76 -7.85
CA ALA A 363 -27.03 -39.64 -6.47
C ALA A 363 -25.90 -39.25 -5.51
N MET A 364 -24.71 -39.84 -5.63
CA MET A 364 -23.54 -39.44 -4.84
C MET A 364 -23.14 -37.99 -5.11
N ALA A 365 -23.14 -37.53 -6.37
CA ALA A 365 -22.86 -36.14 -6.72
C ALA A 365 -23.85 -35.16 -6.08
N ILE A 366 -25.16 -35.48 -6.11
CA ILE A 366 -26.20 -34.67 -5.46
C ILE A 366 -25.99 -34.62 -3.94
N ILE A 367 -25.75 -35.77 -3.31
CA ILE A 367 -25.47 -35.84 -1.86
C ILE A 367 -24.27 -34.96 -1.50
N ILE A 368 -23.19 -35.03 -2.30
CA ILE A 368 -21.98 -34.24 -2.05
C ILE A 368 -22.24 -32.74 -2.21
N LEU A 369 -22.99 -32.31 -3.23
CA LEU A 369 -23.36 -30.91 -3.40
C LEU A 369 -24.21 -30.41 -2.22
N ILE A 370 -25.16 -31.22 -1.74
CA ILE A 370 -25.95 -30.91 -0.54
C ILE A 370 -25.05 -30.80 0.69
N VAL A 371 -24.11 -31.74 0.87
CA VAL A 371 -23.17 -31.72 2.00
C VAL A 371 -22.25 -30.50 1.95
N LEU A 372 -21.77 -30.08 0.78
CA LEU A 372 -20.97 -28.87 0.61
C LEU A 372 -21.76 -27.61 0.98
N LEU A 373 -23.01 -27.50 0.48
CA LEU A 373 -23.89 -26.37 0.78
C LEU A 373 -24.31 -26.34 2.26
N ALA A 374 -24.63 -27.50 2.83
CA ALA A 374 -24.93 -27.66 4.25
C ALA A 374 -23.72 -27.31 5.12
N GLY A 375 -22.53 -27.83 4.78
CA GLY A 375 -21.28 -27.53 5.46
C GLY A 375 -20.96 -26.04 5.41
N PHE A 376 -21.16 -25.40 4.26
CA PHE A 376 -21.03 -23.96 4.10
C PHE A 376 -22.05 -23.20 4.97
N TRP A 377 -23.35 -23.53 4.87
CA TRP A 377 -24.43 -22.89 5.63
C TRP A 377 -24.24 -23.00 7.14
N TRP A 378 -23.86 -24.19 7.63
CA TRP A 378 -23.57 -24.40 9.05
C TRP A 378 -22.32 -23.66 9.50
N SER A 379 -21.26 -23.66 8.68
CA SER A 379 -20.03 -22.96 8.99
C SER A 379 -20.23 -21.44 9.01
N TRP A 380 -21.08 -20.94 8.12
CA TRP A 380 -21.51 -19.55 8.02
C TRP A 380 -22.30 -19.09 9.25
N THR A 381 -23.31 -19.86 9.64
CA THR A 381 -24.24 -19.49 10.73
C THR A 381 -23.60 -19.57 12.12
N ARG A 382 -22.52 -20.34 12.29
CA ARG A 382 -21.84 -20.53 13.58
C ARG A 382 -20.82 -19.46 13.94
N ASP A 383 -20.22 -18.80 12.95
CA ASP A 383 -19.09 -17.90 13.21
C ASP A 383 -19.03 -16.78 12.16
N SER A 384 -19.13 -15.53 12.65
CA SER A 384 -19.06 -14.33 11.83
C SER A 384 -17.70 -14.12 11.16
N GLU A 385 -16.66 -14.83 11.64
CA GLU A 385 -15.29 -14.76 11.13
C GLU A 385 -14.97 -15.78 10.03
N MET A 386 -15.97 -16.40 9.37
CA MET A 386 -15.78 -17.20 8.15
C MET A 386 -14.89 -16.52 7.10
N GLY A 387 -15.02 -15.20 6.98
CA GLY A 387 -14.19 -14.38 6.11
C GLY A 387 -12.73 -14.23 6.55
N SER A 388 -12.37 -14.45 7.81
CA SER A 388 -11.01 -14.17 8.34
C SER A 388 -9.90 -15.05 7.76
N LEU A 389 -10.24 -16.26 7.29
CA LEU A 389 -9.30 -17.21 6.65
C LEU A 389 -9.08 -16.93 5.16
N VAL A 390 -9.95 -16.13 4.53
CA VAL A 390 -9.90 -15.77 3.09
C VAL A 390 -9.61 -14.28 2.90
N ILE A 391 -9.88 -13.46 3.93
CA ILE A 391 -9.79 -12.00 3.88
C ILE A 391 -8.66 -11.55 4.82
N GLN A 392 -7.47 -11.34 4.27
CA GLN A 392 -6.55 -10.41 4.88
C GLN A 392 -6.99 -8.98 4.55
N SER A 393 -7.78 -8.38 5.43
CA SER A 393 -7.83 -6.92 5.46
C SER A 393 -6.56 -6.44 6.19
N PRO A 394 -5.73 -5.57 5.59
CA PRO A 394 -4.58 -4.99 6.28
C PRO A 394 -5.08 -4.15 7.46
N GLY A 395 -4.99 -4.70 8.67
CA GLY A 395 -4.84 -4.03 9.97
C GLY A 395 -5.74 -2.84 10.36
N ARG A 396 -6.70 -2.40 9.55
CA ARG A 396 -7.42 -1.13 9.75
C ARG A 396 -8.93 -1.20 9.56
N LEU A 397 -9.49 -2.40 9.41
CA LEU A 397 -10.93 -2.57 9.26
C LEU A 397 -11.68 -2.95 10.54
N ASN A 398 -11.21 -2.61 11.74
CA ASN A 398 -12.03 -2.70 12.97
C ASN A 398 -13.17 -1.65 13.04
N LYS A 399 -13.64 -1.16 11.89
CA LYS A 399 -14.71 -0.17 11.75
C LYS A 399 -15.76 -0.52 10.69
N THR A 400 -15.71 -1.69 10.04
CA THR A 400 -16.87 -2.19 9.31
C THR A 400 -17.81 -2.87 10.28
N PRO A 401 -19.13 -2.61 10.26
CA PRO A 401 -20.08 -3.38 11.06
C PRO A 401 -19.89 -4.87 10.79
N GLU A 402 -19.92 -5.71 11.84
CA GLU A 402 -19.70 -7.16 11.75
C GLU A 402 -20.55 -7.83 10.66
N SER A 403 -21.74 -7.29 10.40
CA SER A 403 -22.64 -7.70 9.32
C SER A 403 -22.00 -7.66 7.93
N GLY A 404 -21.23 -6.62 7.59
CA GLY A 404 -20.64 -6.48 6.25
C GLY A 404 -19.56 -7.53 5.94
N ARG A 405 -18.79 -7.95 6.95
CA ARG A 405 -17.75 -8.99 6.80
C ARG A 405 -18.33 -10.39 6.67
N GLN A 406 -19.46 -10.63 7.35
CA GLN A 406 -20.28 -11.79 7.08
C GLN A 406 -20.65 -11.72 5.61
N TYR A 407 -21.64 -10.92 5.17
CA TYR A 407 -22.16 -10.93 3.80
C TYR A 407 -21.13 -11.04 2.67
N TYR A 408 -19.98 -10.36 2.77
CA TYR A 408 -18.92 -10.51 1.76
C TYR A 408 -18.35 -11.94 1.67
N ALA A 409 -18.14 -12.65 2.79
CA ALA A 409 -17.78 -14.06 2.75
C ALA A 409 -18.88 -14.95 2.13
N LEU A 410 -20.17 -14.54 2.20
CA LEU A 410 -21.29 -15.30 1.62
C LEU A 410 -21.15 -15.24 0.12
N VAL A 411 -20.90 -14.03 -0.38
CA VAL A 411 -20.64 -13.77 -1.79
C VAL A 411 -19.44 -14.59 -2.25
N LEU A 412 -18.32 -14.59 -1.51
CA LEU A 412 -17.12 -15.34 -1.91
C LEU A 412 -17.39 -16.85 -2.06
N PHE A 413 -17.95 -17.51 -1.05
CA PHE A 413 -18.21 -18.95 -1.11
C PHE A 413 -19.34 -19.29 -2.09
N SER A 414 -20.38 -18.45 -2.20
CA SER A 414 -21.42 -18.63 -3.21
C SER A 414 -20.85 -18.55 -4.63
N LEU A 415 -19.96 -17.60 -4.89
CA LEU A 415 -19.27 -17.48 -6.17
C LEU A 415 -18.29 -18.64 -6.42
N MET A 416 -17.61 -19.16 -5.40
CA MET A 416 -16.77 -20.37 -5.55
C MET A 416 -17.59 -21.59 -5.96
N PHE A 417 -18.73 -21.81 -5.29
CA PHE A 417 -19.67 -22.88 -5.64
C PHE A 417 -20.19 -22.70 -7.07
N LEU A 418 -20.69 -21.49 -7.39
CA LEU A 418 -21.24 -21.17 -8.70
C LEU A 418 -20.20 -21.35 -9.83
N ARG A 419 -18.98 -20.87 -9.65
CA ARG A 419 -17.89 -21.07 -10.62
C ARG A 419 -17.65 -22.55 -10.90
N GLY A 420 -17.50 -23.36 -9.85
CA GLY A 420 -17.30 -24.79 -10.04
C GLY A 420 -18.51 -25.44 -10.72
N SER A 421 -19.74 -25.11 -10.29
CA SER A 421 -20.97 -25.60 -10.93
C SER A 421 -21.05 -25.25 -12.42
N VAL A 422 -20.62 -24.05 -12.82
CA VAL A 422 -20.58 -23.58 -14.22
C VAL A 422 -19.47 -24.25 -15.02
N ILE A 423 -18.27 -24.36 -14.44
CA ILE A 423 -17.14 -25.05 -15.07
C ILE A 423 -17.51 -26.51 -15.32
N GLY A 424 -18.10 -27.18 -14.33
CA GLY A 424 -18.49 -28.57 -14.44
C GLY A 424 -19.71 -28.79 -15.33
N GLY A 425 -20.82 -28.09 -15.06
CA GLY A 425 -22.15 -28.40 -15.58
C GLY A 425 -22.55 -27.71 -16.90
N LEU A 426 -21.84 -26.65 -17.33
CA LEU A 426 -22.13 -25.93 -18.58
C LEU A 426 -21.12 -26.21 -19.70
N GLN A 427 -20.44 -27.35 -19.69
CA GLN A 427 -19.43 -27.71 -20.70
C GLN A 427 -19.97 -27.76 -22.14
N THR A 428 -21.28 -27.97 -22.34
CA THR A 428 -21.95 -27.93 -23.65
C THR A 428 -22.27 -26.52 -24.14
N TYR A 429 -22.43 -25.55 -23.22
CA TYR A 429 -22.83 -24.17 -23.53
C TYR A 429 -21.65 -23.20 -23.37
N THR A 430 -20.69 -23.30 -24.28
CA THR A 430 -19.34 -22.72 -24.15
C THR A 430 -19.31 -21.19 -23.98
N SER A 431 -20.10 -20.45 -24.77
CA SER A 431 -20.19 -18.99 -24.66
C SER A 431 -20.91 -18.53 -23.39
N VAL A 432 -21.94 -19.28 -22.96
CA VAL A 432 -22.69 -19.00 -21.72
C VAL A 432 -21.80 -19.28 -20.51
N GLN A 433 -21.07 -20.39 -20.55
CA GLN A 433 -20.09 -20.77 -19.53
C GLN A 433 -19.06 -19.65 -19.31
N LEU A 434 -18.42 -19.16 -20.38
CA LEU A 434 -17.45 -18.08 -20.28
C LEU A 434 -18.08 -16.76 -19.79
N GLY A 435 -19.27 -16.41 -20.28
CA GLY A 435 -19.98 -15.20 -19.88
C GLY A 435 -20.34 -15.17 -18.38
N ILE A 436 -20.84 -16.29 -17.84
CA ILE A 436 -21.15 -16.40 -16.41
C ILE A 436 -19.88 -16.31 -15.56
N LEU A 437 -18.77 -16.92 -16.00
CA LEU A 437 -17.49 -16.84 -15.29
C LEU A 437 -16.92 -15.42 -15.24
N LEU A 438 -17.01 -14.67 -16.35
CA LEU A 438 -16.68 -13.23 -16.38
C LEU A 438 -17.57 -12.43 -15.43
N GLY A 439 -18.87 -12.71 -15.43
CA GLY A 439 -19.82 -12.12 -14.48
C GLY A 439 -19.46 -12.40 -13.03
N CYS A 440 -19.03 -13.62 -12.70
CA CYS A 440 -18.59 -13.99 -11.35
C CYS A 440 -17.37 -13.17 -10.90
N GLU A 441 -16.37 -12.96 -11.76
CA GLU A 441 -15.23 -12.11 -11.43
C GLU A 441 -15.63 -10.63 -11.25
N LEU A 442 -16.54 -10.12 -12.09
CA LEU A 442 -17.05 -8.75 -11.96
C LEU A 442 -17.83 -8.56 -10.65
N VAL A 443 -18.73 -9.49 -10.30
CA VAL A 443 -19.49 -9.47 -9.04
C VAL A 443 -18.54 -9.54 -7.84
N GLN A 444 -17.47 -10.34 -7.92
CA GLN A 444 -16.45 -10.37 -6.86
C GLN A 444 -15.74 -9.03 -6.69
N LEU A 445 -15.35 -8.37 -7.78
CA LEU A 445 -14.72 -7.04 -7.73
C LEU A 445 -15.71 -5.97 -7.22
N LEU A 446 -16.97 -6.01 -7.63
CA LEU A 446 -18.02 -5.12 -7.13
C LEU A 446 -18.28 -5.34 -5.63
N ALA A 447 -18.29 -6.59 -5.17
CA ALA A 447 -18.41 -6.89 -3.75
C ALA A 447 -17.20 -6.37 -2.95
N MET A 448 -15.99 -6.44 -3.52
CA MET A 448 -14.80 -5.82 -2.92
C MET A 448 -14.94 -4.29 -2.83
N THR A 449 -15.39 -3.60 -3.89
CA THR A 449 -15.51 -2.14 -3.87
C THR A 449 -16.58 -1.65 -2.90
N LEU A 450 -17.74 -2.32 -2.87
CA LEU A 450 -18.88 -1.99 -2.01
C LEU A 450 -18.58 -2.17 -0.52
N TRP A 451 -17.92 -3.27 -0.14
CA TRP A 451 -17.68 -3.58 1.29
C TRP A 451 -16.30 -3.18 1.82
N THR A 452 -15.29 -3.03 0.96
CA THR A 452 -13.89 -2.77 1.39
C THR A 452 -13.26 -1.47 0.84
N ARG A 453 -14.02 -0.67 0.06
CA ARG A 453 -13.58 0.58 -0.61
C ARG A 453 -12.46 0.36 -1.65
N PHE A 454 -12.19 1.38 -2.47
CA PHE A 454 -11.25 1.32 -3.60
C PHE A 454 -9.79 0.96 -3.25
N ALA A 455 -9.36 1.04 -1.99
CA ALA A 455 -7.99 0.73 -1.58
C ALA A 455 -7.60 -0.75 -1.78
N CYS A 456 -8.57 -1.66 -1.96
CA CYS A 456 -8.34 -3.09 -2.11
C CYS A 456 -7.90 -3.56 -3.51
N PHE A 457 -7.99 -2.72 -4.56
CA PHE A 457 -7.42 -3.08 -5.87
C PHE A 457 -5.89 -3.29 -5.83
N ILE A 458 -5.22 -2.73 -4.82
CA ILE A 458 -3.77 -2.86 -4.60
C ILE A 458 -3.46 -4.07 -3.69
N SER A 459 -4.47 -4.72 -3.10
CA SER A 459 -4.28 -5.93 -2.28
C SER A 459 -3.99 -7.15 -3.16
N LEU A 460 -3.29 -8.16 -2.63
CA LEU A 460 -3.00 -9.42 -3.33
C LEU A 460 -4.27 -10.05 -3.93
N THR A 461 -5.33 -10.18 -3.13
CA THR A 461 -6.62 -10.74 -3.56
C THR A 461 -7.29 -9.90 -4.66
N GLY A 462 -7.15 -8.56 -4.60
CA GLY A 462 -7.62 -7.65 -5.64
C GLY A 462 -6.86 -7.82 -6.95
N ILE A 463 -5.53 -7.84 -6.90
CA ILE A 463 -4.64 -8.06 -8.06
C ILE A 463 -4.96 -9.40 -8.73
N LEU A 464 -5.11 -10.48 -7.95
CA LEU A 464 -5.46 -11.80 -8.49
C LEU A 464 -6.85 -11.81 -9.13
N SER A 465 -7.83 -11.11 -8.56
CA SER A 465 -9.18 -11.03 -9.13
C SER A 465 -9.21 -10.23 -10.44
N VAL A 466 -8.48 -9.10 -10.51
CA VAL A 466 -8.30 -8.34 -11.76
C VAL A 466 -7.56 -9.17 -12.81
N SER A 467 -6.52 -9.90 -12.40
CA SER A 467 -5.80 -10.82 -13.27
C SER A 467 -6.71 -11.92 -13.84
N ARG A 468 -7.57 -12.53 -13.02
CA ARG A 468 -8.52 -13.55 -13.50
C ARG A 468 -9.54 -12.98 -14.48
N LEU A 469 -10.06 -11.79 -14.20
CA LEU A 469 -10.98 -11.11 -15.12
C LEU A 469 -10.32 -10.85 -16.48
N ALA A 470 -9.09 -10.32 -16.48
CA ALA A 470 -8.34 -10.06 -17.71
C ALA A 470 -8.04 -11.36 -18.48
N LEU A 471 -7.66 -12.43 -17.78
CA LEU A 471 -7.39 -13.72 -18.39
C LEU A 471 -8.65 -14.36 -18.99
N PHE A 472 -9.77 -14.38 -18.29
CA PHE A 472 -11.03 -14.85 -18.87
C PHE A 472 -11.47 -13.99 -20.07
N ALA A 473 -11.22 -12.68 -20.05
CA ALA A 473 -11.50 -11.83 -21.20
C ALA A 473 -10.63 -12.21 -22.42
N LEU A 474 -9.35 -12.55 -22.20
CA LEU A 474 -8.48 -13.07 -23.27
C LEU A 474 -9.00 -14.41 -23.82
N HIS A 475 -9.61 -15.26 -22.99
CA HIS A 475 -10.18 -16.54 -23.44
C HIS A 475 -11.36 -16.36 -24.42
N ILE A 476 -11.96 -15.18 -24.52
CA ILE A 476 -12.95 -14.86 -25.57
C ILE A 476 -12.34 -15.08 -26.97
N GLY A 477 -11.03 -14.88 -27.13
CA GLY A 477 -10.33 -15.17 -28.38
C GLY A 477 -10.37 -16.64 -28.82
N PHE A 478 -10.66 -17.59 -27.91
CA PHE A 478 -10.78 -19.02 -28.24
C PHE A 478 -12.21 -19.45 -28.57
N VAL A 479 -13.19 -18.54 -28.48
CA VAL A 479 -14.56 -18.83 -28.89
C VAL A 479 -14.59 -19.07 -30.42
N PRO A 480 -15.28 -20.12 -30.89
CA PRO A 480 -15.36 -20.42 -32.32
C PRO A 480 -15.81 -19.21 -33.15
N GLY A 481 -15.08 -18.90 -34.22
CA GLY A 481 -15.45 -17.85 -35.18
C GLY A 481 -14.96 -16.43 -34.85
N LEU A 482 -14.48 -16.15 -33.62
CA LEU A 482 -14.03 -14.79 -33.25
C LEU A 482 -12.60 -14.45 -33.67
N ALA A 483 -11.63 -15.34 -33.42
CA ALA A 483 -10.24 -15.11 -33.78
C ALA A 483 -9.76 -16.06 -34.88
N SER A 484 -8.85 -15.57 -35.72
CA SER A 484 -8.08 -16.38 -36.69
C SER A 484 -7.15 -17.36 -35.97
N HIS A 485 -6.65 -18.38 -36.69
CA HIS A 485 -5.68 -19.36 -36.15
C HIS A 485 -4.47 -18.66 -35.50
N SER A 486 -3.87 -17.70 -36.20
CA SER A 486 -2.76 -16.89 -35.69
C SER A 486 -3.14 -16.04 -34.47
N GLY A 487 -4.36 -15.50 -34.45
CA GLY A 487 -4.88 -14.76 -33.29
C GLY A 487 -4.96 -15.64 -32.04
N ARG A 488 -5.47 -16.87 -32.17
CA ARG A 488 -5.55 -17.84 -31.06
C ARG A 488 -4.16 -18.22 -30.54
N MET A 489 -3.20 -18.44 -31.42
CA MET A 489 -1.80 -18.71 -31.04
C MET A 489 -1.22 -17.57 -30.19
N LEU A 490 -1.37 -16.32 -30.65
CA LEU A 490 -0.86 -15.15 -29.93
C LEU A 490 -1.51 -15.02 -28.53
N VAL A 491 -2.84 -15.17 -28.47
CA VAL A 491 -3.58 -15.09 -27.20
C VAL A 491 -3.12 -16.20 -26.24
N ALA A 492 -2.92 -17.43 -26.71
CA ALA A 492 -2.43 -18.53 -25.89
C ALA A 492 -1.03 -18.26 -25.30
N TYR A 493 -0.12 -17.68 -26.09
CA TYR A 493 1.19 -17.26 -25.57
C TYR A 493 1.07 -16.19 -24.49
N ILE A 494 0.24 -15.17 -24.71
CA ILE A 494 0.01 -14.10 -23.73
C ILE A 494 -0.52 -14.70 -22.42
N VAL A 495 -1.51 -15.61 -22.51
CA VAL A 495 -2.10 -16.27 -21.34
C VAL A 495 -1.05 -17.11 -20.58
N LEU A 496 -0.26 -17.94 -21.27
CA LEU A 496 0.78 -18.76 -20.63
C LEU A 496 1.89 -17.90 -19.99
N CYS A 497 2.39 -16.90 -20.70
CA CYS A 497 3.38 -15.97 -20.16
C CYS A 497 2.86 -15.26 -18.91
N TRP A 498 1.59 -14.83 -18.93
CA TRP A 498 0.95 -14.20 -17.78
C TRP A 498 0.89 -15.14 -16.57
N HIS A 499 0.51 -16.41 -16.76
CA HIS A 499 0.51 -17.41 -15.68
C HIS A 499 1.91 -17.60 -15.08
N VAL A 500 2.95 -17.68 -15.92
CA VAL A 500 4.35 -17.79 -15.46
C VAL A 500 4.76 -16.55 -14.66
N ILE A 501 4.40 -15.35 -15.12
CA ILE A 501 4.68 -14.09 -14.42
C ILE A 501 4.01 -14.08 -13.04
N VAL A 502 2.74 -14.46 -12.94
CA VAL A 502 2.02 -14.48 -11.66
C VAL A 502 2.63 -15.52 -10.71
N LEU A 503 2.86 -16.77 -11.17
CA LEU A 503 3.48 -17.80 -10.34
C LEU A 503 4.87 -17.39 -9.85
N THR A 504 5.67 -16.76 -10.70
CA THR A 504 7.06 -16.40 -10.38
C THR A 504 7.14 -15.16 -9.49
N PHE A 505 6.54 -14.05 -9.90
CA PHE A 505 6.74 -12.76 -9.22
C PHE A 505 5.77 -12.54 -8.06
N VAL A 506 4.54 -13.06 -8.13
CA VAL A 506 3.52 -12.85 -7.08
C VAL A 506 3.63 -13.88 -5.96
N PHE A 507 4.09 -15.10 -6.26
CA PHE A 507 4.12 -16.21 -5.28
C PHE A 507 5.53 -16.76 -5.01
N LEU A 508 6.26 -17.22 -6.03
CA LEU A 508 7.55 -17.89 -5.85
C LEU A 508 8.62 -16.97 -5.26
N LEU A 509 8.80 -15.77 -5.82
CA LEU A 509 9.79 -14.82 -5.33
C LEU A 509 9.53 -14.43 -3.86
N PRO A 510 8.30 -14.05 -3.44
CA PRO A 510 8.00 -13.86 -2.02
C PRO A 510 8.23 -15.09 -1.16
N ALA A 511 7.87 -16.29 -1.61
CA ALA A 511 8.08 -17.52 -0.84
C ALA A 511 9.58 -17.85 -0.65
N LEU A 512 10.40 -17.61 -1.68
CA LEU A 512 11.86 -17.76 -1.60
C LEU A 512 12.49 -16.75 -0.64
N LEU A 513 12.04 -15.50 -0.66
CA LEU A 513 12.49 -14.47 0.28
C LEU A 513 12.10 -14.82 1.72
N ASP A 514 10.86 -15.27 1.93
CA ASP A 514 10.35 -15.70 3.24
C ASP A 514 11.18 -16.87 3.78
N MET A 515 11.53 -17.84 2.94
CA MET A 515 12.34 -19.03 3.29
C MET A 515 13.82 -18.73 3.52
N ALA A 516 14.45 -17.92 2.66
CA ALA A 516 15.85 -17.50 2.84
C ALA A 516 16.02 -16.78 4.17
N HIS A 517 15.05 -15.94 4.54
CA HIS A 517 15.10 -15.23 5.80
C HIS A 517 14.76 -16.11 7.01
N LEU A 518 13.85 -17.09 6.86
CA LEU A 518 13.62 -18.12 7.87
C LEU A 518 14.89 -18.92 8.19
N MET A 519 15.64 -19.32 7.17
CA MET A 519 16.89 -20.05 7.32
C MET A 519 17.99 -19.20 7.96
N MET A 520 18.13 -17.93 7.56
CA MET A 520 19.20 -17.06 8.05
C MET A 520 18.96 -16.50 9.46
N TYR A 521 17.69 -16.27 9.83
CA TYR A 521 17.36 -15.50 11.05
C TYR A 521 16.32 -16.17 11.96
N GLY A 522 15.86 -17.39 11.65
CA GLY A 522 14.83 -18.10 12.43
C GLY A 522 13.44 -17.45 12.37
N ARG A 523 13.21 -16.50 11.46
CA ARG A 523 11.95 -15.74 11.31
C ARG A 523 11.68 -15.43 9.84
N ALA A 524 10.46 -15.64 9.36
CA ALA A 524 10.17 -15.41 7.95
C ALA A 524 10.13 -13.94 7.62
N VAL A 525 10.54 -13.66 6.39
CA VAL A 525 10.11 -12.44 5.73
C VAL A 525 8.62 -12.54 5.44
N THR A 526 7.99 -11.40 5.27
CA THR A 526 6.67 -11.17 4.70
C THR A 526 6.86 -9.94 3.81
N LEU A 527 5.89 -9.53 2.99
CA LEU A 527 5.98 -8.18 2.39
C LEU A 527 6.22 -7.12 3.48
N SER A 528 5.69 -7.36 4.69
CA SER A 528 5.92 -6.58 5.89
C SER A 528 7.27 -6.79 6.59
N ASP A 529 8.16 -7.64 6.06
CA ASP A 529 9.55 -7.87 6.51
C ASP A 529 10.64 -7.56 5.48
N ALA A 530 10.32 -7.47 4.17
CA ALA A 530 11.08 -6.60 3.27
C ALA A 530 10.91 -5.13 3.71
N GLU A 531 9.72 -4.81 4.24
CA GLU A 531 9.48 -3.67 5.12
C GLU A 531 10.00 -3.87 6.57
N ARG A 532 10.83 -4.88 6.94
CA ARG A 532 11.33 -5.21 8.32
C ARG A 532 12.79 -5.68 8.49
N GLY A 533 13.69 -5.29 7.57
CA GLY A 533 14.97 -4.67 7.97
C GLY A 533 14.78 -3.43 8.90
N THR A 534 13.51 -3.06 9.03
CA THR A 534 12.81 -2.33 10.08
C THR A 534 12.66 -3.13 11.40
N SER A 535 13.76 -3.47 12.07
CA SER A 535 13.67 -3.90 13.48
C SER A 535 13.33 -2.70 14.39
N VAL A 536 12.05 -2.37 14.43
CA VAL A 536 11.41 -1.62 15.50
C VAL A 536 11.41 -2.52 16.74
N ARG A 537 12.41 -2.33 17.60
CA ARG A 537 12.28 -2.61 19.02
C ARG A 537 11.20 -1.66 19.54
N GLU A 538 10.03 -2.24 19.79
CA GLU A 538 8.85 -1.70 20.47
C GLU A 538 8.72 -0.16 20.43
N VAL A 539 7.92 0.31 19.47
CA VAL A 539 7.12 1.52 19.70
C VAL A 539 6.20 1.18 20.88
N PRO A 540 6.13 2.04 21.92
CA PRO A 540 5.13 1.89 22.96
C PRO A 540 3.78 1.71 22.27
N ARG A 541 2.94 0.82 22.80
CA ARG A 541 1.53 0.71 22.40
C ARG A 541 0.98 2.12 22.15
N PRO A 542 0.08 2.35 21.15
CA PRO A 542 -0.66 3.60 21.12
C PRO A 542 -1.17 3.77 22.54
N ILE A 543 -0.86 4.92 23.15
CA ILE A 543 -1.30 5.31 24.49
C ILE A 543 -2.63 4.62 24.69
N GLN A 544 -2.64 3.65 25.60
CA GLN A 544 -3.81 2.95 26.08
C GLN A 544 -4.89 4.02 26.12
N ARG A 545 -5.80 4.01 25.13
CA ARG A 545 -6.75 5.09 24.94
C ARG A 545 -7.67 4.97 26.12
N ASP A 546 -7.35 5.79 27.11
CA ASP A 546 -7.98 6.02 28.40
C ASP A 546 -9.13 5.02 28.71
N GLN A 547 -8.80 3.74 28.91
CA GLN A 547 -9.70 2.83 29.66
C GLN A 547 -9.76 3.30 31.13
N THR A 548 -8.75 4.05 31.56
CA THR A 548 -8.71 4.86 32.77
C THR A 548 -9.72 6.00 32.79
N ASP A 549 -10.04 6.68 31.66
CA ASP A 549 -11.06 7.75 31.68
C ASP A 549 -12.46 7.12 31.92
N ILE A 550 -12.73 5.92 31.39
CA ILE A 550 -13.99 5.17 31.62
C ILE A 550 -14.07 4.62 33.06
N GLU A 551 -12.97 4.08 33.60
CA GLU A 551 -12.92 3.62 35.00
C GLU A 551 -12.92 4.77 36.02
N GLU A 552 -12.40 5.96 35.69
CA GLU A 552 -12.52 7.18 36.51
C GLU A 552 -13.90 7.84 36.38
N LEU A 553 -14.57 7.75 35.23
CA LEU A 553 -15.97 8.19 35.05
C LEU A 553 -16.96 7.35 35.85
N GLN A 554 -16.64 6.09 36.10
CA GLN A 554 -17.44 5.20 36.95
C GLN A 554 -17.14 5.38 38.45
N LYS A 555 -16.13 6.19 38.83
CA LYS A 555 -15.74 6.45 40.22
C LYS A 555 -16.12 7.84 40.75
N SER A 556 -16.61 8.76 39.90
CA SER A 556 -17.14 10.04 40.36
C SER A 556 -18.60 9.89 40.79
N GLU A 557 -18.86 9.93 42.11
CA GLU A 557 -20.22 10.05 42.64
C GLU A 557 -20.89 11.34 42.11
N PRO A 558 -22.19 11.32 41.79
CA PRO A 558 -22.93 12.54 41.50
C PRO A 558 -22.97 13.43 42.74
N ILE A 559 -22.55 14.69 42.58
CA ILE A 559 -22.59 15.70 43.63
C ILE A 559 -24.04 15.90 44.09
N LYS A 560 -24.22 16.02 45.41
CA LYS A 560 -25.49 16.32 46.10
C LYS A 560 -26.11 17.61 45.55
N ASN A 561 -27.42 17.54 45.27
CA ASN A 561 -28.31 18.52 44.60
C ASN A 561 -28.47 19.92 45.26
N GLY A 562 -27.38 20.62 45.61
CA GLY A 562 -27.45 21.99 46.15
C GLY A 562 -27.23 23.09 45.10
N ASP A 563 -26.05 23.11 44.49
CA ASP A 563 -25.57 24.27 43.72
C ASP A 563 -25.74 24.17 42.19
N ALA A 564 -25.96 22.96 41.66
CA ALA A 564 -26.00 22.71 40.21
C ALA A 564 -27.14 23.43 39.45
N ASN A 565 -28.24 23.76 40.14
CA ASN A 565 -29.40 24.42 39.51
C ASN A 565 -29.18 25.90 39.17
N ARG A 566 -28.19 26.58 39.77
CA ARG A 566 -27.88 28.00 39.48
C ARG A 566 -27.11 28.16 38.17
N PHE A 567 -26.28 27.18 37.81
CA PHE A 567 -25.39 27.22 36.65
C PHE A 567 -26.04 26.81 35.32
N THR A 568 -27.17 26.11 35.36
CA THR A 568 -27.78 25.51 34.15
C THR A 568 -28.86 26.35 33.47
N ARG A 569 -29.33 27.46 34.06
CA ARG A 569 -30.49 28.24 33.56
C ARG A 569 -30.24 29.75 33.37
N ALA A 570 -28.97 30.17 33.37
CA ALA A 570 -28.55 31.57 33.33
C ALA A 570 -28.64 32.19 31.91
N SER A 571 -29.12 33.43 31.80
CA SER A 571 -29.05 34.27 30.59
C SER A 571 -27.60 34.80 30.37
N PRO A 572 -27.25 35.37 29.19
CA PRO A 572 -25.91 35.89 28.95
C PRO A 572 -25.43 36.96 29.96
N SER A 573 -26.35 37.82 30.42
CA SER A 573 -26.09 38.78 31.50
C SER A 573 -25.84 38.09 32.85
N ASP A 574 -26.53 36.98 33.11
CA ASP A 574 -26.33 36.19 34.34
C ASP A 574 -24.96 35.50 34.35
N PHE A 575 -24.43 35.07 33.19
CA PHE A 575 -23.07 34.52 33.09
C PHE A 575 -21.97 35.57 33.30
N ASN A 576 -22.17 36.82 32.83
CA ASN A 576 -21.24 37.93 33.12
C ASN A 576 -21.15 38.18 34.63
N GLN A 577 -22.30 38.23 35.30
CA GLN A 577 -22.37 38.45 36.74
C GLN A 577 -21.83 37.26 37.54
N LEU A 578 -22.07 36.03 37.09
CA LEU A 578 -21.53 34.82 37.69
C LEU A 578 -19.99 34.77 37.59
N LEU A 579 -19.41 35.14 36.44
CA LEU A 579 -17.96 35.24 36.29
C LEU A 579 -17.35 36.22 37.30
N LEU A 580 -18.00 37.37 37.47
CA LEU A 580 -17.56 38.36 38.44
C LEU A 580 -17.70 37.86 39.88
N GLU A 581 -18.80 37.20 40.25
CA GLU A 581 -18.97 36.55 41.56
C GLU A 581 -17.84 35.53 41.84
N MET A 582 -17.48 34.69 40.88
CA MET A 582 -16.41 33.70 41.01
C MET A 582 -15.02 34.32 41.21
N ILE A 583 -14.73 35.41 40.50
CA ILE A 583 -13.47 36.16 40.63
C ILE A 583 -13.42 36.84 42.00
N LEU A 584 -14.47 37.59 42.37
CA LEU A 584 -14.55 38.32 43.63
C LEU A 584 -14.45 37.40 44.84
N LYS A 585 -15.09 36.22 44.79
CA LYS A 585 -15.02 35.19 45.84
C LYS A 585 -13.57 34.72 46.10
N ARG A 586 -12.69 34.74 45.10
CA ARG A 586 -11.27 34.33 45.24
C ARG A 586 -10.39 35.47 45.75
N GLU A 587 -10.64 36.70 45.30
CA GLU A 587 -9.84 37.86 45.69
C GLU A 587 -10.19 38.39 47.10
N THR A 588 -11.42 38.14 47.56
CA THR A 588 -11.88 38.58 48.89
C THR A 588 -11.91 37.41 49.88
N ASN A 589 -10.86 37.28 50.70
CA ASN A 589 -10.75 36.27 51.78
C ASN A 589 -11.71 36.49 52.98
N ASN A 590 -12.85 37.19 52.82
CA ASN A 590 -13.74 37.52 53.95
C ASN A 590 -15.24 37.36 53.61
N PRO A 591 -16.00 36.44 54.25
CA PRO A 591 -17.39 36.13 53.88
C PRO A 591 -18.44 37.19 54.31
N GLN A 592 -18.03 38.38 54.75
CA GLN A 592 -18.89 39.36 55.41
C GLN A 592 -18.59 40.79 54.94
N ILE A 593 -18.87 41.14 53.67
CA ILE A 593 -18.95 42.54 53.23
C ILE A 593 -20.09 42.70 52.22
N GLY A 594 -20.93 43.73 52.40
CA GLY A 594 -22.01 44.16 51.50
C GLY A 594 -21.51 44.78 50.17
N PRO A 595 -22.33 45.60 49.48
CA PRO A 595 -22.04 46.04 48.10
C PRO A 595 -20.67 46.72 48.00
N ILE A 596 -19.88 46.23 47.07
CA ILE A 596 -18.44 46.49 46.93
C ILE A 596 -18.18 47.96 46.58
N SER A 597 -17.20 48.55 47.24
CA SER A 597 -16.66 49.88 46.92
C SER A 597 -15.89 49.82 45.58
N GLN A 598 -16.18 50.76 44.68
CA GLN A 598 -15.47 51.05 43.43
C GLN A 598 -13.92 51.11 43.56
N LYS A 599 -13.42 51.29 44.78
CA LYS A 599 -12.00 51.22 45.14
C LYS A 599 -11.39 49.81 45.00
N ALA A 600 -12.12 48.75 45.38
CA ALA A 600 -11.64 47.37 45.25
C ALA A 600 -11.59 46.93 43.77
N LEU A 601 -12.55 47.38 42.96
CA LEU A 601 -12.59 47.11 41.53
C LEU A 601 -11.46 47.84 40.78
N SER A 602 -11.15 49.07 41.17
CA SER A 602 -10.02 49.83 40.60
C SER A 602 -8.65 49.32 41.05
N GLU A 603 -8.54 48.73 42.25
CA GLU A 603 -7.34 47.99 42.69
C GLU A 603 -7.18 46.67 41.91
N PHE A 604 -8.27 45.91 41.69
CA PHE A 604 -8.27 44.72 40.82
C PHE A 604 -7.86 45.06 39.37
N LEU A 605 -8.42 46.12 38.78
CA LEU A 605 -8.04 46.59 37.44
C LEU A 605 -6.56 47.01 37.36
N LYS A 606 -6.01 47.64 38.41
CA LYS A 606 -4.58 47.94 38.51
C LYS A 606 -3.72 46.68 38.64
N GLU A 607 -4.21 45.63 39.27
CA GLU A 607 -3.47 44.38 39.44
C GLU A 607 -3.49 43.50 38.18
N VAL A 608 -4.63 43.43 37.50
CA VAL A 608 -4.80 42.74 36.19
C VAL A 608 -3.99 43.44 35.08
N GLY A 609 -3.90 44.77 35.12
CA GLY A 609 -3.10 45.56 34.16
C GLY A 609 -1.64 45.83 34.55
N GLY A 610 -1.26 45.71 35.83
CA GLY A 610 -0.03 46.32 36.37
C GLY A 610 1.17 45.40 36.63
N LYS A 611 1.03 44.07 36.63
CA LYS A 611 2.14 43.16 36.96
C LYS A 611 3.25 43.08 35.90
N GLU A 612 3.08 43.64 34.70
CA GLU A 612 4.13 43.61 33.67
C GLU A 612 5.29 44.60 33.89
N LYS A 613 5.18 45.60 34.79
CA LYS A 613 6.24 46.62 34.98
C LYS A 613 7.24 46.36 36.13
N LYS A 614 7.16 45.24 36.87
CA LYS A 614 7.97 45.02 38.10
C LYS A 614 8.83 43.76 38.15
N ALA A 615 8.81 42.91 37.11
CA ALA A 615 9.64 41.69 37.07
C ALA A 615 10.99 41.86 36.35
N ASP A 616 11.23 43.03 35.73
CA ASP A 616 12.50 43.37 35.08
C ASP A 616 13.32 44.29 36.00
N ILE A 617 13.97 43.73 37.03
CA ILE A 617 15.25 44.16 37.64
C ILE A 617 15.64 43.03 38.60
N GLU A 618 16.84 42.48 38.41
CA GLU A 618 17.51 41.38 39.14
C GLU A 618 17.53 40.02 38.42
N LYS A 619 18.42 39.95 37.42
CA LYS A 619 19.37 38.85 37.21
C LYS A 619 20.37 39.28 36.13
N THR A 620 21.27 40.17 36.48
CA THR A 620 22.55 40.36 35.78
C THR A 620 23.59 39.40 36.36
N PRO A 621 24.25 38.55 35.56
CA PRO A 621 25.63 38.21 35.79
C PRO A 621 26.51 39.39 35.37
N GLU A 622 27.40 39.80 36.26
CA GLU A 622 28.34 40.92 36.14
C GLU A 622 29.40 40.73 35.03
N VAL A 623 29.54 41.80 34.20
CA VAL A 623 30.78 42.49 33.74
C VAL A 623 31.75 41.70 32.81
N PHE A 624 32.11 42.15 31.59
CA PHE A 624 32.95 43.31 31.25
C PHE A 624 32.66 43.97 29.87
N SER A 625 33.07 45.24 29.79
CA SER A 625 32.87 46.34 28.82
C SER A 625 33.47 46.11 27.41
N ASP A 626 33.08 46.81 26.32
CA ASP A 626 33.30 48.25 26.05
C ASP A 626 32.74 48.72 24.68
N SER A 627 32.50 50.03 24.59
CA SER A 627 32.33 50.93 23.40
C SER A 627 31.05 50.81 22.53
N SER A 628 30.10 51.76 22.63
CA SER A 628 29.95 53.03 21.85
C SER A 628 29.36 52.78 20.45
N SER A 629 28.36 53.47 19.88
CA SER A 629 27.44 54.56 20.24
C SER A 629 26.62 54.80 18.95
N THR A 630 25.31 55.01 19.00
CA THR A 630 24.62 56.11 18.30
C THR A 630 23.15 56.18 18.72
N LEU A 631 22.81 57.36 19.24
CA LEU A 631 21.50 57.84 19.66
C LEU A 631 20.58 58.11 18.46
N VAL A 632 19.29 57.82 18.60
CA VAL A 632 18.20 58.69 18.11
C VAL A 632 17.06 58.68 19.15
N ASP A 633 16.82 59.88 19.70
CA ASP A 633 15.69 60.38 20.50
C ASP A 633 14.32 59.93 19.96
N SER A 634 13.33 59.48 20.74
CA SER A 634 12.55 60.08 21.85
C SER A 634 11.08 60.25 21.44
N ARG A 635 10.18 59.78 22.30
CA ARG A 635 8.96 60.45 22.79
C ARG A 635 8.26 59.52 23.78
N CYS A 636 8.58 59.70 25.06
CA CYS A 636 7.78 59.18 26.15
C CYS A 636 6.83 60.29 26.58
N SER A 637 5.56 60.20 26.21
CA SER A 637 4.50 61.04 26.78
C SER A 637 4.21 60.55 28.20
N LYS A 638 4.39 61.44 29.17
CA LYS A 638 3.78 61.35 30.49
C LYS A 638 2.30 61.72 30.32
N GLU A 639 1.41 60.73 30.32
CA GLU A 639 -0.02 61.00 30.50
C GLU A 639 -0.37 60.89 31.99
N GLU A 640 -0.89 62.00 32.54
CA GLU A 640 -1.64 62.05 33.79
C GLU A 640 -2.93 61.22 33.64
N ILE A 641 -3.12 60.23 34.51
CA ILE A 641 -4.29 59.35 34.51
C ILE A 641 -5.43 60.06 35.26
N LYS A 642 -6.50 60.44 34.53
CA LYS A 642 -7.77 60.90 35.10
C LYS A 642 -8.47 59.80 35.92
N PRO A 643 -9.26 60.13 36.95
CA PRO A 643 -10.10 59.15 37.65
C PRO A 643 -11.10 58.52 36.65
N MET A 644 -11.15 57.19 36.63
CA MET A 644 -11.96 56.42 35.69
C MET A 644 -13.45 56.52 36.07
N PRO A 645 -14.39 56.70 35.10
CA PRO A 645 -15.83 56.74 35.37
C PRO A 645 -16.36 55.36 35.80
N ASP A 646 -17.56 55.34 36.40
CA ASP A 646 -18.34 54.13 36.74
C ASP A 646 -18.29 53.10 35.60
N THR A 647 -17.42 52.10 35.76
CA THR A 647 -17.21 51.05 34.75
C THR A 647 -18.29 49.99 34.96
N SER A 648 -19.10 49.72 33.94
CA SER A 648 -20.17 48.73 34.05
C SER A 648 -19.59 47.31 34.12
N VAL A 649 -20.36 46.35 34.66
CA VAL A 649 -19.96 44.93 34.72
C VAL A 649 -19.67 44.38 33.33
N ASP A 650 -20.44 44.80 32.33
CA ASP A 650 -20.27 44.36 30.94
C ASP A 650 -18.98 44.89 30.31
N ASP A 651 -18.56 46.12 30.63
CA ASP A 651 -17.30 46.69 30.15
C ASP A 651 -16.08 45.93 30.70
N LEU A 652 -16.14 45.53 31.98
CA LEU A 652 -15.09 44.72 32.61
C LEU A 652 -14.99 43.34 31.97
N VAL A 653 -16.13 42.68 31.74
CA VAL A 653 -16.15 41.36 31.12
C VAL A 653 -15.70 41.46 29.66
N ALA A 654 -16.12 42.49 28.92
CA ALA A 654 -15.63 42.76 27.57
C ALA A 654 -14.10 42.95 27.53
N HIS A 655 -13.53 43.63 28.53
CA HIS A 655 -12.08 43.73 28.66
C HIS A 655 -11.41 42.37 28.96
N LEU A 656 -11.99 41.54 29.84
CA LEU A 656 -11.45 40.20 30.13
C LEU A 656 -11.41 39.30 28.90
N PHE A 657 -12.41 39.40 28.01
CA PHE A 657 -12.49 38.65 26.75
C PHE A 657 -11.87 39.36 25.54
N SER A 658 -11.26 40.53 25.72
CA SER A 658 -10.56 41.25 24.65
C SER A 658 -9.30 40.50 24.18
N GLU A 659 -8.90 40.71 22.92
CA GLU A 659 -7.67 40.12 22.38
C GLU A 659 -6.42 40.55 23.17
N GLU A 660 -6.43 41.76 23.74
CA GLU A 660 -5.35 42.30 24.58
C GLU A 660 -5.12 41.47 25.86
N ASN A 661 -6.18 40.84 26.37
CA ASN A 661 -6.14 39.99 27.56
C ASN A 661 -5.93 38.49 27.25
N SER A 662 -5.51 38.15 26.03
CA SER A 662 -5.12 36.79 25.68
C SER A 662 -4.04 36.24 26.60
N ALA A 663 -4.17 34.97 26.99
CA ALA A 663 -3.19 34.27 27.81
C ALA A 663 -1.84 34.09 27.09
N ILE A 664 -1.81 34.13 25.75
CA ILE A 664 -0.61 33.89 24.94
C ILE A 664 0.02 35.23 24.56
N ARG A 665 1.30 35.43 24.90
CA ARG A 665 2.05 36.63 24.48
C ARG A 665 2.23 36.65 22.95
N SER A 666 1.77 37.72 22.30
CA SER A 666 1.87 37.92 20.85
C SER A 666 3.27 38.38 20.39
N THR A 667 3.98 39.11 21.24
CA THR A 667 5.35 39.58 20.98
C THR A 667 6.38 38.78 21.79
N PRO A 668 7.54 38.45 21.20
CA PRO A 668 8.61 37.81 21.93
C PRO A 668 9.18 38.77 22.99
N LEU A 669 9.40 38.29 24.23
CA LEU A 669 10.35 38.97 25.15
C LEU A 669 11.65 39.20 24.38
N HIS A 670 12.22 40.40 24.48
CA HIS A 670 13.45 40.84 23.81
C HIS A 670 14.48 39.71 23.68
N ASN A 671 14.49 39.02 22.54
CA ASN A 671 15.48 38.00 22.22
C ASN A 671 16.41 38.60 21.17
N THR A 672 17.66 38.87 21.56
CA THR A 672 18.70 39.24 20.60
C THR A 672 19.02 38.00 19.74
N LEU A 673 18.54 37.97 18.50
CA LEU A 673 18.79 36.89 17.52
C LEU A 673 20.20 36.98 16.89
N ASN A 674 21.21 37.24 17.74
CA ASN A 674 22.59 37.53 17.38
C ASN A 674 23.55 36.34 17.61
N ARG A 675 23.05 35.18 18.02
CA ARG A 675 23.86 33.96 18.15
C ARG A 675 23.95 33.24 16.79
N PRO A 676 24.91 32.33 16.57
CA PRO A 676 24.98 31.51 15.37
C PRO A 676 23.69 30.75 15.06
N ILE A 677 23.35 30.61 13.78
CA ILE A 677 22.09 29.96 13.37
C ILE A 677 21.97 28.49 13.82
N ASN A 678 23.07 27.75 14.03
CA ASN A 678 23.04 26.39 14.59
C ASN A 678 22.59 26.33 16.05
N GLU A 679 22.51 27.47 16.76
CA GLU A 679 22.00 27.58 18.13
C GLU A 679 20.48 27.82 18.21
N TYR A 680 19.77 27.80 17.07
CA TYR A 680 18.32 28.01 17.02
C TYR A 680 17.59 26.77 16.51
N PHE A 681 16.41 26.52 17.06
CA PHE A 681 15.37 25.74 16.41
C PHE A 681 14.76 26.56 15.27
N ILE A 682 14.51 25.92 14.13
CA ILE A 682 14.07 26.55 12.89
C ILE A 682 12.77 25.88 12.43
N SER A 683 11.72 26.69 12.24
CA SER A 683 10.44 26.20 11.72
C SER A 683 10.63 25.64 10.31
N SER A 684 10.36 24.34 10.13
CA SER A 684 10.76 23.58 8.93
C SER A 684 9.63 22.72 8.37
N SER A 685 9.46 22.75 7.05
CA SER A 685 8.51 21.90 6.32
C SER A 685 9.18 20.76 5.55
N HIS A 686 8.40 19.71 5.32
CA HIS A 686 8.74 18.57 4.47
C HIS A 686 7.77 18.49 3.30
N ASN A 687 8.29 18.22 2.09
CA ASN A 687 7.52 18.14 0.83
C ASN A 687 6.47 19.26 0.69
N THR A 688 6.92 20.52 0.82
CA THR A 688 6.08 21.74 0.94
C THR A 688 5.09 21.92 -0.22
N TYR A 689 5.41 21.37 -1.38
CA TYR A 689 4.57 21.43 -2.58
C TYR A 689 3.30 20.56 -2.48
N LEU A 690 3.19 19.67 -1.49
CA LEU A 690 2.04 18.77 -1.31
C LEU A 690 0.90 19.41 -0.48
N ARG A 691 -0.34 19.14 -0.89
CA ARG A 691 -1.57 19.51 -0.16
C ARG A 691 -2.41 18.31 0.28
N GLY A 692 -1.78 17.15 0.43
CA GLY A 692 -2.46 15.90 0.80
C GLY A 692 -1.47 14.78 1.10
N ARG A 693 -1.88 13.54 0.76
CA ARG A 693 -1.07 12.31 0.91
C ARG A 693 0.21 12.37 0.07
N GLN A 694 1.22 11.60 0.45
CA GLN A 694 2.48 11.50 -0.29
C GLN A 694 2.32 10.77 -1.65
N VAL A 695 1.20 10.06 -1.86
CA VAL A 695 0.89 9.34 -3.11
C VAL A 695 -0.42 9.87 -3.71
N ALA A 696 -0.42 10.12 -5.02
CA ALA A 696 -1.58 10.54 -5.82
C ALA A 696 -2.19 11.91 -5.44
N ALA A 697 -1.55 12.70 -4.58
CA ALA A 697 -1.95 14.09 -4.33
C ALA A 697 -1.40 15.04 -5.41
N ARG A 698 -2.00 16.22 -5.55
CA ARG A 698 -1.53 17.24 -6.51
C ARG A 698 -0.48 18.14 -5.87
N SER A 699 0.65 18.34 -6.57
CA SER A 699 1.60 19.40 -6.22
C SER A 699 0.99 20.76 -6.55
N LYS A 700 1.04 21.72 -5.63
CA LYS A 700 0.42 23.06 -5.81
C LYS A 700 1.29 24.16 -5.19
N LEU A 701 1.35 25.31 -5.85
CA LEU A 701 2.00 26.54 -5.34
C LEU A 701 1.40 26.99 -3.99
N LYS A 702 0.09 26.77 -3.80
CA LYS A 702 -0.63 27.09 -2.55
C LYS A 702 0.05 26.45 -1.31
N GLY A 703 0.73 25.30 -1.46
CA GLY A 703 1.49 24.67 -0.38
C GLY A 703 2.58 25.57 0.20
N TYR A 704 3.38 26.20 -0.68
CA TYR A 704 4.40 27.18 -0.30
C TYR A 704 3.79 28.43 0.32
N ILE A 705 2.74 28.97 -0.30
CA ILE A 705 2.07 30.19 0.19
C ILE A 705 1.62 30.01 1.64
N ALA A 706 0.82 28.97 1.94
CA ALA A 706 0.32 28.79 3.31
C ALA A 706 1.45 28.50 4.30
N THR A 707 2.45 27.73 3.91
CA THR A 707 3.58 27.39 4.80
C THR A 707 4.41 28.62 5.15
N LEU A 708 4.69 29.49 4.17
CA LEU A 708 5.43 30.74 4.37
C LEU A 708 4.60 31.78 5.13
N SER A 709 3.30 31.89 4.84
CA SER A 709 2.37 32.77 5.58
C SER A 709 2.23 32.38 7.06
N GLN A 710 2.49 31.11 7.42
CA GLN A 710 2.55 30.65 8.81
C GLN A 710 3.92 30.88 9.48
N GLY A 711 4.85 31.55 8.80
CA GLY A 711 6.17 31.86 9.37
C GLY A 711 7.18 30.71 9.31
N CYS A 712 6.96 29.67 8.48
CA CYS A 712 7.97 28.63 8.24
C CYS A 712 9.24 29.23 7.63
N ARG A 713 10.42 28.80 8.09
CA ARG A 713 11.75 29.32 7.72
C ARG A 713 12.67 28.31 7.03
N SER A 714 12.16 27.12 6.74
CA SER A 714 12.81 26.14 5.87
C SER A 714 11.79 25.41 5.02
N VAL A 715 11.84 25.59 3.70
CA VAL A 715 10.94 24.93 2.74
C VAL A 715 11.69 23.97 1.83
N GLU A 716 11.06 22.85 1.52
CA GLU A 716 11.59 21.80 0.64
C GLU A 716 11.00 21.88 -0.77
N VAL A 717 11.86 21.67 -1.78
CA VAL A 717 11.54 21.63 -3.21
C VAL A 717 12.19 20.40 -3.85
N ASP A 718 11.37 19.48 -4.37
CA ASP A 718 11.84 18.26 -5.03
C ASP A 718 11.90 18.47 -6.54
N CYS A 719 13.10 18.62 -7.07
CA CYS A 719 13.36 19.00 -8.45
C CYS A 719 13.60 17.76 -9.32
N TRP A 720 12.91 17.69 -10.46
CA TRP A 720 12.99 16.60 -11.43
C TRP A 720 13.11 17.15 -12.85
N ASP A 721 13.67 16.36 -13.76
CA ASP A 721 13.74 16.72 -15.18
C ASP A 721 12.32 16.84 -15.79
N GLY A 722 12.03 17.97 -16.43
CA GLY A 722 10.84 18.15 -17.26
C GLY A 722 11.09 17.68 -18.70
N ARG A 723 10.00 17.26 -19.36
CA ARG A 723 10.04 16.71 -20.74
C ARG A 723 10.35 17.77 -21.79
N ASP A 724 10.05 19.02 -21.49
CA ASP A 724 10.31 20.22 -22.28
C ASP A 724 11.72 20.78 -22.05
N GLY A 725 12.57 20.09 -21.29
CA GLY A 725 13.90 20.56 -20.92
C GLY A 725 13.89 21.58 -19.76
N GLN A 726 12.73 21.89 -19.18
CA GLN A 726 12.61 22.80 -18.04
C GLN A 726 12.44 22.02 -16.73
N PRO A 727 13.10 22.42 -15.62
CA PRO A 727 12.97 21.73 -14.34
C PRO A 727 11.53 21.80 -13.80
N ILE A 728 11.06 20.69 -13.24
CA ILE A 728 9.73 20.58 -12.62
C ILE A 728 9.84 20.16 -11.15
N VAL A 729 8.78 20.43 -10.38
CA VAL A 729 8.66 20.03 -8.97
C VAL A 729 7.55 19.00 -8.81
N LYS A 730 7.87 17.85 -8.21
CA LYS A 730 6.94 16.74 -7.94
C LYS A 730 7.52 15.78 -6.90
N HIS A 731 6.66 14.94 -6.32
CA HIS A 731 7.13 13.83 -5.50
C HIS A 731 7.57 12.65 -6.39
N GLY A 732 8.83 12.25 -6.26
CA GLY A 732 9.46 11.21 -7.06
C GLY A 732 8.73 9.87 -7.06
N TYR A 733 8.75 9.16 -8.20
CA TYR A 733 8.20 7.80 -8.36
C TYR A 733 6.74 7.62 -7.89
N SER A 734 5.96 8.71 -7.82
CA SER A 734 4.58 8.73 -7.34
C SER A 734 3.64 9.34 -8.39
N LEU A 735 2.34 9.01 -8.33
CA LEU A 735 1.30 9.52 -9.25
C LEU A 735 0.89 10.98 -8.97
N THR A 736 1.80 11.82 -8.45
CA THR A 736 1.52 13.24 -8.16
C THR A 736 1.65 14.10 -9.41
N THR A 737 0.83 15.16 -9.53
CA THR A 737 1.00 16.17 -10.60
C THR A 737 2.28 16.97 -10.40
N SER A 738 2.88 17.47 -11.48
CA SER A 738 4.06 18.35 -11.43
C SER A 738 3.68 19.83 -11.56
N ILE A 739 4.54 20.71 -11.04
CA ILE A 739 4.48 22.17 -11.22
C ILE A 739 5.83 22.70 -11.74
N SER A 740 5.84 23.85 -12.40
CA SER A 740 7.09 24.47 -12.90
C SER A 740 8.00 24.88 -11.74
N PHE A 741 9.31 24.58 -11.85
CA PHE A 741 10.30 25.05 -10.88
C PHE A 741 10.37 26.58 -10.83
N ARG A 742 10.37 27.26 -11.98
CA ARG A 742 10.41 28.74 -12.03
C ARG A 742 9.25 29.36 -11.27
N SER A 743 8.02 28.85 -11.48
CA SER A 743 6.84 29.34 -10.76
C SER A 743 6.93 29.09 -9.24
N VAL A 744 7.57 28.00 -8.81
CA VAL A 744 7.84 27.75 -7.39
C VAL A 744 8.81 28.78 -6.83
N ILE A 745 9.91 29.06 -7.52
CA ILE A 745 10.92 30.04 -7.08
C ILE A 745 10.34 31.46 -7.05
N GLU A 746 9.57 31.87 -8.07
CA GLU A 746 8.83 33.14 -8.08
C GLU A 746 7.84 33.25 -6.91
N THR A 747 7.09 32.17 -6.64
CA THR A 747 6.17 32.13 -5.48
C THR A 747 6.94 32.27 -4.17
N ILE A 748 8.06 31.56 -4.02
CA ILE A 748 8.88 31.67 -2.80
C ILE A 748 9.42 33.09 -2.65
N ASN A 749 9.90 33.73 -3.71
CA ASN A 749 10.40 35.10 -3.66
C ASN A 749 9.34 36.09 -3.14
N ASN A 750 8.09 35.93 -3.58
CA ASN A 750 7.00 36.82 -3.19
C ASN A 750 6.55 36.66 -1.73
N TYR A 751 6.69 35.45 -1.17
CA TYR A 751 6.17 35.13 0.17
C TYR A 751 7.26 34.86 1.22
N ALA A 752 8.54 34.77 0.82
CA ALA A 752 9.66 34.41 1.70
C ALA A 752 9.69 35.27 2.96
N PHE A 753 9.47 36.58 2.79
CA PHE A 753 9.59 37.55 3.88
C PHE A 753 8.25 38.14 4.36
N PHE A 754 7.12 37.54 3.97
CA PHE A 754 5.78 38.05 4.30
C PHE A 754 5.46 37.99 5.80
N ALA A 755 5.65 36.83 6.43
CA ALA A 755 5.33 36.62 7.84
C ALA A 755 6.55 36.84 8.78
N SER A 756 7.75 36.91 8.22
CA SER A 756 9.00 37.07 8.95
C SER A 756 10.08 37.54 7.99
N ASP A 757 10.89 38.51 8.38
CA ASP A 757 12.03 38.99 7.60
C ASP A 757 13.35 38.25 7.91
N LEU A 758 13.33 37.31 8.86
CA LEU A 758 14.46 36.41 9.15
C LEU A 758 14.74 35.42 7.99
N PRO A 759 15.99 34.90 7.90
CA PRO A 759 16.43 34.10 6.77
C PRO A 759 15.57 32.87 6.48
N LEU A 760 15.43 32.56 5.19
CA LEU A 760 14.72 31.39 4.68
C LEU A 760 15.70 30.35 4.12
N TRP A 761 15.60 29.10 4.60
CA TRP A 761 16.29 27.96 4.00
C TRP A 761 15.48 27.35 2.86
N LEU A 762 16.11 27.23 1.69
CA LEU A 762 15.58 26.51 0.54
C LEU A 762 16.26 25.14 0.43
N SER A 763 15.58 24.09 0.87
CA SER A 763 16.07 22.70 0.83
C SER A 763 15.73 22.06 -0.51
N LEU A 764 16.72 21.91 -1.39
CA LEU A 764 16.54 21.24 -2.68
C LEU A 764 16.82 19.74 -2.58
N GLU A 765 15.89 18.93 -3.08
CA GLU A 765 16.13 17.53 -3.41
C GLU A 765 16.22 17.39 -4.94
N VAL A 766 17.44 17.24 -5.45
CA VAL A 766 17.73 17.39 -6.88
C VAL A 766 17.89 16.04 -7.57
N HIS A 767 17.01 15.76 -8.53
CA HIS A 767 17.04 14.59 -9.42
C HIS A 767 17.19 14.99 -10.90
N CYS A 768 17.61 16.22 -11.16
CA CYS A 768 17.77 16.78 -12.51
C CYS A 768 19.13 16.45 -13.13
N SER A 769 19.15 16.36 -14.46
CA SER A 769 20.32 16.32 -15.32
C SER A 769 21.23 17.56 -15.15
N PRO A 770 22.54 17.48 -15.49
CA PRO A 770 23.46 18.62 -15.38
C PRO A 770 22.99 19.89 -16.07
N SER A 771 22.40 19.79 -17.27
CA SER A 771 21.84 20.93 -18.01
C SER A 771 20.67 21.58 -17.26
N GLN A 772 19.73 20.78 -16.73
CA GLN A 772 18.61 21.31 -15.96
C GLN A 772 19.02 21.84 -14.58
N ARG A 773 20.10 21.33 -13.99
CA ARG A 773 20.69 21.90 -12.75
C ARG A 773 21.25 23.31 -12.96
N ASP A 774 21.89 23.55 -14.10
CA ASP A 774 22.36 24.88 -14.48
C ASP A 774 21.17 25.84 -14.69
N ILE A 775 20.11 25.39 -15.36
CA ILE A 775 18.85 26.16 -15.48
C ILE A 775 18.28 26.51 -14.11
N MET A 776 18.26 25.55 -13.16
CA MET A 776 17.80 25.81 -11.80
C MET A 776 18.62 26.89 -11.10
N ALA A 777 19.96 26.81 -11.19
CA ALA A 777 20.87 27.76 -10.57
C ALA A 777 20.67 29.18 -11.14
N ARG A 778 20.63 29.30 -12.48
CA ARG A 778 20.37 30.58 -13.17
C ARG A 778 19.01 31.16 -12.83
N THR A 779 17.97 30.32 -12.77
CA THR A 779 16.61 30.75 -12.36
C THR A 779 16.61 31.35 -10.96
N MET A 780 17.31 30.72 -10.01
CA MET A 780 17.39 31.25 -8.64
C MET A 780 18.19 32.54 -8.55
N LEU A 781 19.29 32.67 -9.30
CA LEU A 781 20.08 33.91 -9.40
C LEU A 781 19.23 35.06 -9.99
N GLU A 782 18.50 34.79 -11.07
CA GLU A 782 17.62 35.75 -11.76
C GLU A 782 16.47 36.22 -10.85
N VAL A 783 15.80 35.29 -10.17
CA VAL A 783 14.57 35.58 -9.42
C VAL A 783 14.86 36.15 -8.03
N PHE A 784 15.77 35.54 -7.26
CA PHE A 784 16.06 35.97 -5.88
C PHE A 784 17.04 37.15 -5.82
N ARG A 785 17.90 37.32 -6.84
CA ARG A 785 18.88 38.41 -6.94
C ARG A 785 19.68 38.59 -5.64
N SER A 786 19.73 39.81 -5.11
CA SER A 786 20.43 40.18 -3.87
C SER A 786 19.89 39.49 -2.60
N SER A 787 18.71 38.84 -2.67
CA SER A 787 18.19 38.05 -1.55
C SER A 787 18.91 36.71 -1.42
N LEU A 788 19.44 36.14 -2.50
CA LEU A 788 20.18 34.87 -2.44
C LEU A 788 21.60 35.09 -1.91
N VAL A 789 22.03 34.25 -0.96
CA VAL A 789 23.41 34.25 -0.49
C VAL A 789 24.28 33.45 -1.46
N VAL A 790 25.20 34.12 -2.13
CA VAL A 790 26.14 33.52 -3.10
C VAL A 790 27.59 33.48 -2.60
N GLU A 791 27.90 34.25 -1.57
CA GLU A 791 29.23 34.33 -0.95
C GLU A 791 29.14 34.41 0.59
N PRO A 792 30.18 33.99 1.33
CA PRO A 792 30.24 34.15 2.78
C PRO A 792 30.23 35.63 3.20
N LEU A 793 29.55 35.95 4.30
CA LEU A 793 29.58 37.28 4.92
C LEU A 793 30.98 37.60 5.49
N ASN A 794 31.48 38.82 5.21
CA ASN A 794 32.78 39.33 5.67
C ASN A 794 33.00 39.08 7.18
N GLY A 795 34.11 38.41 7.53
CA GLY A 795 34.57 38.23 8.92
C GLY A 795 34.17 36.93 9.63
N SER A 796 33.72 35.88 8.93
CA SER A 796 33.20 34.66 9.59
C SER A 796 33.57 33.33 8.91
N SER A 797 34.89 33.05 8.79
CA SER A 797 35.37 31.77 8.24
C SER A 797 35.05 30.55 9.14
N GLN A 798 34.99 30.72 10.48
CA GLN A 798 34.84 29.60 11.42
C GLN A 798 33.49 29.51 12.17
N LYS A 799 32.62 30.52 12.09
CA LYS A 799 31.36 30.59 12.88
C LYS A 799 30.19 30.94 11.97
N LEU A 800 29.10 30.19 12.06
CA LEU A 800 27.90 30.49 11.26
C LEU A 800 27.33 31.87 11.62
N PRO A 801 26.85 32.64 10.63
CA PRO A 801 26.21 33.92 10.88
C PRO A 801 24.91 33.75 11.69
N SER A 802 24.53 34.82 12.35
CA SER A 802 23.30 34.89 13.13
C SER A 802 22.06 35.14 12.26
N PRO A 803 20.85 34.78 12.72
CA PRO A 803 19.62 35.11 12.00
C PRO A 803 19.48 36.61 11.69
N ASN A 804 19.93 37.49 12.58
CA ASN A 804 19.91 38.94 12.33
C ASN A 804 20.87 39.39 11.23
N GLN A 805 22.07 38.80 11.14
CA GLN A 805 23.03 39.11 10.06
C GLN A 805 22.55 38.65 8.68
N LEU A 806 21.64 37.67 8.64
CA LEU A 806 21.06 37.09 7.44
C LEU A 806 19.62 37.57 7.17
N ARG A 807 19.20 38.70 7.75
CA ARG A 807 17.86 39.26 7.53
C ARG A 807 17.64 39.56 6.05
N GLY A 808 16.47 39.19 5.53
CA GLY A 808 16.12 39.33 4.12
C GLY A 808 16.90 38.40 3.17
N LYS A 809 17.58 37.37 3.69
CA LYS A 809 18.39 36.45 2.88
C LYS A 809 17.78 35.06 2.73
N ILE A 810 17.98 34.45 1.57
CA ILE A 810 17.61 33.08 1.22
C ILE A 810 18.90 32.26 1.14
N LEU A 811 18.91 31.14 1.86
CA LEU A 811 20.04 30.24 2.01
C LEU A 811 19.73 28.93 1.27
N LEU A 812 20.65 28.48 0.42
CA LEU A 812 20.45 27.26 -0.34
C LEU A 812 21.02 26.04 0.39
N LYS A 813 20.19 25.02 0.60
CA LYS A 813 20.61 23.69 1.04
C LYS A 813 20.58 22.70 -0.13
N VAL A 814 21.75 22.21 -0.54
CA VAL A 814 21.91 21.19 -1.60
C VAL A 814 22.87 20.10 -1.14
N LYS A 815 22.66 18.88 -1.62
CA LYS A 815 23.57 17.76 -1.36
C LYS A 815 24.90 17.94 -2.11
N VAL A 816 26.02 17.81 -1.39
CA VAL A 816 27.39 17.91 -1.94
C VAL A 816 28.08 16.54 -1.92
N ALA A 817 29.03 16.31 -2.83
CA ALA A 817 29.82 15.07 -2.89
C ALA A 817 30.66 14.82 -1.60
N GLN A 818 31.01 13.55 -1.35
CA GLN A 818 31.67 13.11 -0.10
C GLN A 818 33.12 13.61 0.01
N ASN A 819 33.84 13.75 -1.10
CA ASN A 819 35.20 14.30 -1.16
C ASN A 819 35.27 15.46 -2.14
N PRO A 820 34.97 16.69 -1.73
CA PRO A 820 35.52 17.85 -2.41
C PRO A 820 36.95 18.05 -1.88
N GLU A 821 37.95 17.99 -2.75
CA GLU A 821 39.16 18.76 -2.48
C GLU A 821 38.74 20.21 -2.16
N PRO A 822 39.46 20.93 -1.29
CA PRO A 822 39.11 22.30 -0.94
C PRO A 822 39.03 23.11 -2.24
N LEU A 823 37.81 23.39 -2.69
CA LEU A 823 37.56 24.26 -3.83
C LEU A 823 38.19 25.60 -3.46
N GLN A 824 39.25 25.91 -4.19
CA GLN A 824 39.96 27.18 -4.15
C GLN A 824 38.91 28.30 -4.13
N GLU A 825 39.02 29.16 -3.10
CA GLU A 825 38.29 30.43 -3.05
C GLU A 825 38.45 31.12 -4.41
N THR A 826 37.41 31.82 -4.86
CA THR A 826 37.36 32.71 -6.05
C THR A 826 36.83 32.09 -7.35
N LEU A 827 35.51 32.07 -7.57
CA LEU A 827 34.91 31.93 -8.92
C LEU A 827 33.66 32.81 -9.18
N ALA A 828 33.38 33.84 -8.39
CA ALA A 828 32.28 34.75 -8.69
C ALA A 828 32.74 36.22 -8.78
N PRO A 829 33.27 36.64 -9.94
CA PRO A 829 33.06 38.04 -10.35
C PRO A 829 32.33 38.21 -11.69
N GLU A 830 32.19 37.17 -12.53
CA GLU A 830 31.86 37.41 -13.95
C GLU A 830 30.36 37.36 -14.30
N TYR A 831 29.50 36.77 -13.44
CA TYR A 831 28.06 36.62 -13.71
C TYR A 831 27.15 37.74 -13.15
N LEU A 832 27.70 38.75 -12.49
CA LEU A 832 26.92 39.83 -11.86
C LEU A 832 26.75 41.09 -12.73
N ASN A 833 27.33 41.15 -13.93
CA ASN A 833 27.14 42.26 -14.88
C ASN A 833 26.07 41.91 -15.93
N LEU A 834 24.79 42.05 -15.56
CA LEU A 834 23.67 42.00 -16.50
C LEU A 834 23.19 43.43 -16.79
N ASP A 835 24.00 44.19 -17.54
CA ASP A 835 23.59 45.41 -18.25
C ASP A 835 24.30 45.42 -19.62
N GLY A 836 23.79 44.60 -20.54
CA GLY A 836 24.26 44.53 -21.94
C GLY A 836 23.19 43.88 -22.83
N PRO A 837 23.02 44.34 -24.09
CA PRO A 837 21.92 43.89 -24.94
C PRO A 837 22.09 42.41 -25.33
N GLN A 838 20.96 41.72 -25.33
CA GLN A 838 20.81 40.28 -25.49
C GLN A 838 21.03 39.89 -26.96
N GLU A 839 22.22 39.37 -27.30
CA GLU A 839 22.48 38.69 -28.57
C GLU A 839 22.47 37.16 -28.42
N ASP A 840 21.92 36.50 -29.45
CA ASP A 840 21.67 35.07 -29.54
C ASP A 840 22.94 34.23 -29.43
N LEU A 841 23.08 33.45 -28.35
CA LEU A 841 24.19 32.52 -28.16
C LEU A 841 23.86 31.15 -28.78
N GLU A 842 24.43 30.92 -29.96
CA GLU A 842 24.50 29.62 -30.61
C GLU A 842 25.28 28.58 -29.80
N ARG A 843 24.97 27.32 -30.11
CA ARG A 843 25.32 26.09 -29.41
C ARG A 843 26.81 25.74 -29.60
N GLY A 844 27.67 26.18 -28.69
CA GLY A 844 29.09 25.79 -28.61
C GLY A 844 29.33 24.60 -27.67
N ASP A 845 30.20 23.67 -28.09
CA ASP A 845 30.64 22.49 -27.35
C ASP A 845 31.23 22.86 -25.97
N CYS A 846 30.74 22.22 -24.91
CA CYS A 846 31.17 22.46 -23.54
C CYS A 846 32.40 21.59 -23.23
N GLN A 847 33.59 22.11 -23.53
CA GLN A 847 34.85 21.60 -22.98
C GLN A 847 35.10 22.22 -21.60
N ASP A 848 35.19 21.35 -20.59
CA ASP A 848 35.79 21.52 -19.25
C ASP A 848 35.53 22.83 -18.48
N LEU A 849 34.45 22.87 -17.69
CA LEU A 849 34.32 23.74 -16.51
C LEU A 849 34.36 22.92 -15.20
N PRO A 850 35.12 23.34 -14.18
CA PRO A 850 35.20 22.67 -12.88
C PRO A 850 34.03 23.08 -11.97
N GLY A 851 33.21 22.11 -11.57
CA GLY A 851 32.22 22.26 -10.49
C GLY A 851 30.79 22.61 -10.93
N ASP A 852 29.80 21.93 -10.36
CA ASP A 852 28.37 22.16 -10.59
C ASP A 852 27.93 23.50 -9.97
N LEU A 853 27.50 24.47 -10.80
CA LEU A 853 27.04 25.82 -10.39
C LEU A 853 25.99 25.78 -9.28
N LEU A 854 25.10 24.79 -9.27
CA LEU A 854 24.10 24.65 -8.22
C LEU A 854 24.71 24.35 -6.84
N GLN A 855 25.80 23.61 -6.78
CA GLN A 855 26.53 23.31 -5.54
C GLN A 855 27.34 24.51 -5.04
N SER A 856 27.84 25.39 -5.90
CA SER A 856 28.59 26.59 -5.47
C SER A 856 27.69 27.59 -4.74
N LEU A 857 26.39 27.64 -5.06
CA LEU A 857 25.38 28.45 -4.36
C LEU A 857 25.08 27.96 -2.93
N ALA A 858 25.53 26.76 -2.54
CA ALA A 858 25.32 26.21 -1.20
C ALA A 858 26.39 26.68 -0.19
N VAL A 859 26.48 28.01 0.03
CA VAL A 859 27.49 28.66 0.88
C VAL A 859 27.50 28.09 2.30
N TYR A 860 26.38 28.24 3.03
CA TYR A 860 26.21 27.73 4.40
C TYR A 860 25.40 26.43 4.48
N GLY A 861 24.83 25.98 3.36
CA GLY A 861 23.84 24.88 3.32
C GLY A 861 24.33 23.59 2.66
N ALA A 862 25.64 23.36 2.58
CA ALA A 862 26.18 22.11 2.08
C ALA A 862 25.60 20.93 2.88
N SER A 863 24.89 20.02 2.21
CA SER A 863 24.15 18.93 2.86
C SER A 863 24.78 17.57 2.63
N ARG A 864 24.79 16.74 3.67
CA ARG A 864 25.30 15.35 3.65
C ARG A 864 24.34 14.41 4.37
N ARG A 865 24.47 13.12 4.09
CA ARG A 865 23.83 12.09 4.92
C ARG A 865 24.60 11.97 6.23
N LEU A 866 23.89 11.67 7.32
CA LEU A 866 24.53 11.42 8.61
C LEU A 866 25.53 10.23 8.50
N PRO A 867 26.81 10.39 8.89
CA PRO A 867 27.81 9.32 8.91
C PRO A 867 27.47 8.20 9.91
N LYS A 868 27.96 6.98 9.66
CA LYS A 868 27.75 5.82 10.55
C LYS A 868 28.71 5.77 11.75
N ASP A 869 29.94 6.28 11.58
CA ASP A 869 31.05 6.07 12.51
C ASP A 869 31.40 7.32 13.35
N ALA A 870 30.51 8.31 13.40
CA ALA A 870 30.62 9.52 14.24
C ALA A 870 31.86 10.42 14.01
N GLU A 871 32.62 10.23 12.93
CA GLU A 871 33.59 11.23 12.48
C GLU A 871 32.86 12.37 11.75
N PHE A 872 32.69 13.50 12.44
CA PHE A 872 32.11 14.72 11.90
C PHE A 872 33.21 15.66 11.40
N ASP A 873 32.89 16.45 10.39
CA ASP A 873 33.85 17.35 9.75
C ASP A 873 34.13 18.57 10.65
N THR A 874 35.37 18.72 11.12
CA THR A 874 35.73 19.85 11.99
C THR A 874 36.06 21.12 11.22
N HIS A 875 36.24 21.06 9.91
CA HIS A 875 36.74 22.16 9.10
C HIS A 875 35.64 22.96 8.41
N ARG A 876 34.50 22.32 8.07
CA ARG A 876 33.40 22.97 7.37
C ARG A 876 32.04 22.66 7.99
N ASN A 877 31.13 23.63 7.92
CA ASN A 877 29.74 23.43 8.30
C ASN A 877 28.97 22.55 7.30
N PHE A 878 28.12 21.65 7.82
CA PHE A 878 27.26 20.80 7.02
C PHE A 878 25.87 20.71 7.64
N ILE A 879 24.86 20.51 6.79
CA ILE A 879 23.51 20.13 7.19
C ILE A 879 23.33 18.62 7.00
N TYR A 880 23.32 17.88 8.10
CA TYR A 880 23.10 16.44 8.08
C TYR A 880 21.60 16.12 8.06
N SER A 881 21.14 15.47 6.99
CA SER A 881 19.73 15.05 6.86
C SER A 881 19.56 13.57 7.23
N VAL A 882 18.56 13.26 8.05
CA VAL A 882 18.26 11.89 8.52
C VAL A 882 16.75 11.68 8.67
N SER A 883 16.24 10.49 8.33
CA SER A 883 14.83 10.17 8.57
C SER A 883 14.54 10.00 10.06
N GLU A 884 13.32 10.30 10.52
CA GLU A 884 12.89 10.14 11.92
C GLU A 884 13.22 8.75 12.48
N ARG A 885 13.13 7.73 11.61
CA ARG A 885 13.34 6.34 11.95
C ARG A 885 14.81 6.07 12.25
N ASN A 886 15.69 6.58 11.41
CA ASN A 886 17.13 6.46 11.61
C ASN A 886 17.57 7.33 12.79
N PHE A 887 17.02 8.54 12.94
CA PHE A 887 17.26 9.38 14.12
C PHE A 887 16.90 8.66 15.43
N LYS A 888 15.75 7.98 15.48
CA LYS A 888 15.31 7.18 16.63
C LYS A 888 16.23 5.98 16.92
N LYS A 889 16.86 5.40 15.90
CA LYS A 889 17.87 4.34 16.09
C LYS A 889 19.13 4.91 16.74
N HIS A 890 19.69 5.98 16.19
CA HIS A 890 20.92 6.60 16.70
C HIS A 890 20.77 7.08 18.15
N THR A 891 19.62 7.65 18.51
CA THR A 891 19.34 8.14 19.87
C THR A 891 19.02 7.04 20.89
N LYS A 892 18.70 5.81 20.46
CA LYS A 892 18.43 4.67 21.37
C LYS A 892 19.69 3.97 21.86
N ASP A 893 20.76 3.98 21.06
CA ASP A 893 22.00 3.23 21.34
C ASP A 893 22.98 4.03 22.23
N HIS A 894 22.49 5.04 22.97
CA HIS A 894 23.29 5.97 23.80
C HIS A 894 24.43 6.71 23.08
N ARG A 895 24.54 6.59 21.76
CA ARG A 895 25.26 7.57 20.94
C ARG A 895 24.41 8.85 20.95
N SER A 896 24.66 9.74 21.90
CA SER A 896 24.27 11.14 21.80
C SER A 896 24.64 11.58 20.39
N LEU A 897 23.67 12.07 19.61
CA LEU A 897 24.00 12.87 18.44
C LEU A 897 24.56 14.18 19.00
N GLU A 898 25.83 14.15 19.42
CA GLU A 898 26.57 15.31 19.93
C GLU A 898 26.61 16.44 18.88
N LEU A 899 26.23 16.17 17.62
CA LEU A 899 26.02 17.14 16.55
C LEU A 899 25.24 18.38 16.99
N ALA A 900 24.24 18.25 17.84
CA ALA A 900 23.43 19.39 18.22
C ALA A 900 24.19 20.45 19.04
N GLY A 901 25.32 20.07 19.65
CA GLY A 901 26.27 20.97 20.30
C GLY A 901 27.45 21.38 19.41
N THR A 902 27.53 20.86 18.17
CA THR A 902 28.60 21.20 17.21
C THR A 902 28.22 22.42 16.36
N GLN A 903 29.15 22.81 15.48
CA GLN A 903 28.88 23.80 14.44
C GLN A 903 27.77 23.37 13.46
N HIS A 904 27.56 22.07 13.22
CA HIS A 904 26.66 21.56 12.18
C HIS A 904 25.16 21.73 12.51
N LEU A 905 24.33 21.71 11.47
CA LEU A 905 22.87 21.60 11.60
C LEU A 905 22.39 20.18 11.31
N VAL A 906 21.30 19.79 11.97
CA VAL A 906 20.63 18.51 11.73
C VAL A 906 19.21 18.76 11.24
N ARG A 907 18.87 18.10 10.12
CA ARG A 907 17.50 18.02 9.59
C ARG A 907 16.94 16.63 9.79
N VAL A 908 15.84 16.54 10.53
CA VAL A 908 15.04 15.31 10.67
C VAL A 908 13.78 15.45 9.83
N TYR A 909 13.49 14.46 8.99
CA TYR A 909 12.31 14.45 8.13
C TYR A 909 11.48 13.17 8.30
N PRO A 910 10.18 13.18 7.93
CA PRO A 910 9.27 12.06 8.13
C PRO A 910 9.73 10.79 7.38
N ASP A 911 9.44 9.62 7.94
CA ASP A 911 9.75 8.34 7.27
C ASP A 911 8.86 8.14 6.03
N PRO A 912 9.38 7.59 4.91
CA PRO A 912 8.60 7.33 3.70
C PRO A 912 7.33 6.48 3.92
N ASN A 913 7.26 5.69 5.00
CA ASN A 913 6.06 4.93 5.37
C ASN A 913 4.87 5.81 5.79
N ARG A 914 5.08 7.10 6.04
CA ARG A 914 4.03 8.09 6.36
C ARG A 914 3.33 8.58 5.10
N VAL A 915 2.79 7.62 4.33
CA VAL A 915 2.11 7.88 3.05
C VAL A 915 0.86 8.75 3.20
N ASP A 916 0.28 8.80 4.40
CA ASP A 916 -0.85 9.66 4.76
C ASP A 916 -0.43 11.09 5.17
N SER A 917 0.87 11.40 5.08
CA SER A 917 1.47 12.68 5.48
C SER A 917 1.39 12.96 6.99
N SER A 918 1.13 11.96 7.84
CA SER A 918 1.19 12.11 9.30
C SER A 918 2.56 12.61 9.77
N ASN A 919 2.62 13.31 10.90
CA ASN A 919 3.87 13.84 11.46
C ASN A 919 4.44 12.96 12.59
N PHE A 920 5.76 13.04 12.79
CA PHE A 920 6.41 12.53 14.01
C PHE A 920 6.34 13.57 15.13
N ASP A 921 6.64 13.13 16.35
CA ASP A 921 6.70 14.02 17.51
C ASP A 921 7.97 14.89 17.46
N PRO A 922 7.88 16.20 17.18
CA PRO A 922 9.04 17.07 17.06
C PRO A 922 9.73 17.31 18.41
N LEU A 923 9.02 17.12 19.54
CA LEU A 923 9.57 17.28 20.89
C LEU A 923 10.72 16.29 21.16
N GLN A 924 10.61 15.08 20.58
CA GLN A 924 11.66 14.07 20.64
C GLN A 924 12.91 14.46 19.85
N CYS A 925 12.79 15.38 18.88
CA CYS A 925 13.93 15.91 18.13
C CYS A 925 14.54 17.12 18.85
N TRP A 926 13.70 18.06 19.30
CA TRP A 926 14.17 19.27 19.98
C TRP A 926 14.89 19.01 21.30
N ARG A 927 14.49 17.98 22.08
CA ARG A 927 15.20 17.60 23.30
C ARG A 927 16.65 17.15 23.07
N HIS A 928 16.94 16.70 21.84
CA HIS A 928 18.28 16.34 21.37
C HIS A 928 18.93 17.48 20.57
N GLY A 929 18.37 18.69 20.62
CA GLY A 929 18.90 19.91 20.02
C GLY A 929 18.87 19.97 18.49
N VAL A 930 18.08 19.11 17.83
CA VAL A 930 17.85 19.13 16.37
C VAL A 930 17.22 20.45 15.97
N GLN A 931 17.88 21.19 15.08
CA GLN A 931 17.45 22.51 14.63
C GLN A 931 16.26 22.45 13.67
N MET A 932 16.29 21.53 12.70
CA MET A 932 15.30 21.46 11.62
C MET A 932 14.47 20.18 11.71
N ALA A 933 13.44 20.17 12.56
CA ALA A 933 12.44 19.11 12.60
C ALA A 933 11.38 19.38 11.52
N ALA A 934 11.57 18.82 10.32
CA ALA A 934 10.73 19.07 9.17
C ALA A 934 9.41 18.29 9.24
N LEU A 935 8.27 19.00 9.24
CA LEU A 935 6.94 18.41 9.32
C LEU A 935 6.14 18.62 8.02
N ASN A 936 5.19 17.74 7.75
CA ASN A 936 4.20 17.91 6.70
C ASN A 936 3.17 18.98 7.13
N CYS A 937 3.42 20.24 6.77
CA CYS A 937 2.59 21.41 7.14
C CYS A 937 1.14 21.33 6.66
N GLN A 938 0.85 20.52 5.64
CA GLN A 938 -0.49 20.26 5.14
C GLN A 938 -1.32 19.32 6.03
N THR A 939 -0.71 18.66 7.01
CA THR A 939 -1.39 17.71 7.89
C THR A 939 -1.58 18.32 9.26
N GLU A 940 -2.83 18.60 9.59
CA GLU A 940 -3.22 19.24 10.83
C GLU A 940 -3.43 18.21 11.94
N ASP A 941 -2.32 17.69 12.45
CA ASP A 941 -2.29 16.79 13.61
C ASP A 941 -1.75 17.50 14.86
N PHE A 942 -1.78 16.79 15.99
CA PHE A 942 -1.27 17.29 17.26
C PHE A 942 0.19 17.78 17.16
N CYS A 943 1.01 17.10 16.36
CA CYS A 943 2.42 17.46 16.18
C CYS A 943 2.56 18.81 15.44
N MET A 944 1.68 19.08 14.48
CA MET A 944 1.62 20.39 13.82
C MET A 944 1.16 21.49 14.78
N SER A 945 0.14 21.24 15.62
CA SER A 945 -0.28 22.21 16.65
C SER A 945 0.86 22.49 17.66
N LEU A 946 1.61 21.46 18.04
CA LEU A 946 2.80 21.59 18.88
C LEU A 946 3.90 22.42 18.21
N ASN A 947 4.11 22.24 16.90
CA ASN A 947 5.03 23.05 16.10
C ASN A 947 4.60 24.52 16.04
N GLN A 948 3.32 24.79 15.79
CA GLN A 948 2.79 26.16 15.83
C GLN A 948 2.98 26.80 17.21
N ALA A 949 2.73 26.07 18.30
CA ALA A 949 2.95 26.56 19.66
C ALA A 949 4.42 26.84 19.97
N MET A 950 5.35 26.02 19.46
CA MET A 950 6.78 26.22 19.63
C MET A 950 7.25 27.52 18.97
N PHE A 951 6.75 27.82 17.77
CA PHE A 951 7.20 28.96 16.97
C PHE A 951 6.29 30.19 17.05
N HIS A 952 5.21 30.15 17.83
CA HIS A 952 4.28 31.28 17.98
C HIS A 952 5.02 32.54 18.48
N GLY A 953 4.87 33.65 17.76
CA GLY A 953 5.53 34.93 18.07
C GLY A 953 7.06 34.90 18.00
N SER A 954 7.68 33.88 17.38
CA SER A 954 9.15 33.73 17.32
C SER A 954 9.77 34.11 15.96
N LEU A 955 8.95 34.53 14.98
CA LEU A 955 9.36 34.73 13.58
C LEU A 955 10.02 33.46 12.96
N GLY A 956 9.73 32.29 13.54
CA GLY A 956 10.22 30.99 13.06
C GLY A 956 11.60 30.56 13.54
N TYR A 957 12.24 31.34 14.45
CA TYR A 957 13.52 31.00 15.09
C TYR A 957 13.41 31.06 16.62
N VAL A 958 13.76 29.97 17.30
CA VAL A 958 13.74 29.89 18.77
C VAL A 958 15.11 29.46 19.29
N VAL A 959 15.69 30.24 20.21
CA VAL A 959 17.02 29.93 20.78
C VAL A 959 16.98 28.61 21.56
N LYS A 960 18.00 27.76 21.37
CA LYS A 960 18.19 26.55 22.17
C LYS A 960 18.69 26.92 23.57
N ALA A 961 18.20 26.22 24.59
CA ALA A 961 18.70 26.36 25.95
C ALA A 961 19.31 25.04 26.43
N SER A 962 20.29 25.14 27.33
CA SER A 962 20.89 23.95 27.93
C SER A 962 19.91 23.25 28.87
N PRO A 963 20.02 21.92 29.06
CA PRO A 963 19.24 21.22 30.06
C PRO A 963 19.46 21.82 31.45
N GLN A 964 18.37 22.16 32.14
CA GLN A 964 18.36 22.68 33.51
C GLN A 964 17.23 21.97 34.25
N PRO A 965 17.55 21.04 35.18
CA PRO A 965 16.54 20.35 35.98
C PRO A 965 15.71 21.35 36.78
N THR A 966 14.41 21.42 36.48
CA THR A 966 13.48 22.37 37.10
C THR A 966 12.14 21.69 37.39
N GLN A 967 11.59 21.94 38.58
CA GLN A 967 10.22 21.58 38.91
C GLN A 967 9.27 22.69 38.47
N ILE A 968 8.40 22.41 37.51
CA ILE A 968 7.35 23.33 37.06
C ILE A 968 6.07 22.98 37.81
N ARG A 969 5.47 23.97 38.48
CA ARG A 969 4.16 23.85 39.13
C ARG A 969 3.21 24.83 38.46
N LEU A 970 2.06 24.34 38.01
CA LEU A 970 1.00 25.13 37.42
C LEU A 970 -0.29 24.90 38.20
N GLN A 971 -0.88 26.00 38.64
CA GLN A 971 -2.21 26.03 39.24
C GLN A 971 -3.11 26.82 38.30
N VAL A 972 -4.21 26.20 37.87
CA VAL A 972 -5.16 26.81 36.94
C VAL A 972 -6.56 26.74 37.49
N ASP A 973 -7.15 27.89 37.77
CA ASP A 973 -8.58 28.02 38.05
C ASP A 973 -9.37 28.06 36.75
N VAL A 974 -10.05 26.97 36.43
CA VAL A 974 -10.95 26.87 35.27
C VAL A 974 -12.31 27.43 35.66
N LEU A 975 -12.54 28.70 35.32
CA LEU A 975 -13.77 29.42 35.65
C LEU A 975 -14.91 29.09 34.68
N MET A 976 -14.73 29.38 33.39
CA MET A 976 -15.79 29.34 32.38
C MET A 976 -15.22 29.06 30.98
N ALA A 977 -16.03 28.45 30.12
CA ALA A 977 -15.84 28.39 28.67
C ALA A 977 -17.03 29.08 27.97
N ARG A 978 -16.75 29.91 26.96
CA ARG A 978 -17.76 30.65 26.19
C ARG A 978 -17.75 30.31 24.71
N GLY A 979 -18.88 30.47 24.04
CA GLY A 979 -18.99 30.37 22.58
C GLY A 979 -18.78 28.96 22.02
N LEU A 980 -19.10 27.92 22.80
CA LEU A 980 -18.96 26.52 22.38
C LEU A 980 -20.04 26.16 21.36
N LYS A 981 -19.63 25.70 20.17
CA LYS A 981 -20.54 25.19 19.13
C LYS A 981 -20.94 23.73 19.42
N VAL A 982 -21.91 23.52 20.32
CA VAL A 982 -22.44 22.18 20.65
C VAL A 982 -23.76 21.93 19.91
N SER A 983 -23.89 20.81 19.20
CA SER A 983 -24.98 20.55 18.26
C SER A 983 -26.30 20.08 18.89
N THR A 984 -26.33 19.76 20.19
CA THR A 984 -27.51 19.21 20.88
C THR A 984 -27.51 19.60 22.36
N GLY A 985 -28.63 20.13 22.87
CA GLY A 985 -28.80 20.38 24.30
C GLY A 985 -28.82 19.07 25.09
N ASN A 986 -28.10 19.01 26.21
CA ASN A 986 -27.84 17.84 27.08
C ASN A 986 -26.57 17.01 26.81
N GLU A 987 -25.59 17.52 26.06
CA GLU A 987 -24.27 16.86 26.04
C GLU A 987 -23.42 17.20 27.29
N PRO A 988 -22.79 16.20 27.93
CA PRO A 988 -21.86 16.41 29.04
C PRO A 988 -20.51 16.93 28.55
N VAL A 989 -20.08 18.09 29.07
CA VAL A 989 -18.83 18.77 28.71
C VAL A 989 -17.90 18.91 29.91
N TYR A 990 -16.59 18.76 29.67
CA TYR A 990 -15.54 19.01 30.67
C TYR A 990 -14.27 19.57 30.00
N VAL A 991 -13.44 20.26 30.81
CA VAL A 991 -12.13 20.76 30.38
C VAL A 991 -11.05 19.78 30.79
N LYS A 992 -10.17 19.40 29.85
CA LYS A 992 -8.98 18.56 30.08
C LYS A 992 -7.73 19.39 29.81
N MET A 993 -6.86 19.51 30.82
CA MET A 993 -5.56 20.13 30.73
C MET A 993 -4.44 19.09 30.81
N LYS A 994 -3.38 19.29 30.03
CA LYS A 994 -2.24 18.38 29.94
C LYS A 994 -0.94 19.16 29.90
N LEU A 995 -0.04 18.87 30.84
CA LEU A 995 1.33 19.36 30.86
C LEU A 995 2.22 18.41 30.05
N LEU A 996 2.91 18.94 29.05
CA LEU A 996 3.76 18.20 28.13
C LEU A 996 5.22 18.55 28.40
N ALA A 997 6.04 17.54 28.64
CA ALA A 997 7.48 17.66 28.80
C ALA A 997 8.21 16.50 28.09
N PRO A 998 9.42 16.71 27.56
CA PRO A 998 10.09 15.77 26.64
C PRO A 998 10.63 14.49 27.29
N ASP A 999 10.89 14.50 28.59
CA ASP A 999 11.68 13.50 29.32
C ASP A 999 10.91 12.79 30.45
N THR A 1000 9.62 13.13 30.63
CA THR A 1000 8.80 12.66 31.75
C THR A 1000 7.38 12.34 31.28
N SER A 1001 6.62 11.65 32.12
CA SER A 1001 5.22 11.33 31.83
C SER A 1001 4.35 12.59 31.90
N ASN A 1002 3.58 12.85 30.86
CA ASN A 1002 2.66 13.98 30.81
C ASN A 1002 1.65 13.93 31.96
N GLN A 1003 1.55 15.00 32.74
CA GLN A 1003 0.48 15.16 33.73
C GLN A 1003 -0.82 15.58 33.04
N LYS A 1004 -1.94 15.01 33.50
CA LYS A 1004 -3.29 15.33 33.01
C LYS A 1004 -4.18 15.68 34.20
N ARG A 1005 -5.01 16.71 34.06
CA ARG A 1005 -6.08 17.08 34.98
C ARG A 1005 -7.35 17.39 34.19
N ARG A 1006 -8.50 17.19 34.82
CA ARG A 1006 -9.79 17.54 34.22
C ARG A 1006 -10.73 18.11 35.25
N THR A 1007 -11.68 18.92 34.80
CA THR A 1007 -12.80 19.38 35.61
C THR A 1007 -13.85 18.29 35.76
N THR A 1008 -14.81 18.52 36.67
CA THR A 1008 -16.09 17.81 36.67
C THR A 1008 -16.87 18.08 35.38
N THR A 1009 -17.83 17.19 35.13
CA THR A 1009 -18.61 17.18 33.89
C THR A 1009 -19.90 17.96 34.09
N MET A 1010 -20.14 18.95 33.23
CA MET A 1010 -21.32 19.82 33.25
C MET A 1010 -22.24 19.54 32.07
N LEU A 1011 -23.56 19.60 32.28
CA LEU A 1011 -24.54 19.47 31.20
C LEU A 1011 -24.79 20.84 30.57
N VAL A 1012 -24.73 20.88 29.24
CA VAL A 1012 -24.78 22.14 28.48
C VAL A 1012 -26.18 22.42 27.94
N GLN A 1013 -26.71 23.62 28.24
CA GLN A 1013 -28.00 24.15 27.73
C GLN A 1013 -27.83 25.36 26.80
N GLY A 1014 -26.59 25.76 26.48
CA GLY A 1014 -26.26 26.92 25.64
C GLY A 1014 -24.77 26.97 25.27
N PRO A 1015 -24.27 28.05 24.61
CA PRO A 1015 -22.87 28.13 24.18
C PRO A 1015 -21.86 28.36 25.33
N ASP A 1016 -22.34 28.74 26.52
CA ASP A 1016 -21.51 29.11 27.68
C ASP A 1016 -21.67 28.10 28.83
N VAL A 1017 -20.57 27.78 29.50
CA VAL A 1017 -20.50 26.78 30.60
C VAL A 1017 -19.55 27.26 31.70
N ALA A 1018 -20.02 27.27 32.95
CA ALA A 1018 -19.20 27.55 34.12
C ALA A 1018 -18.74 26.24 34.81
N PHE A 1019 -17.49 26.20 35.29
CA PHE A 1019 -16.88 25.06 35.97
C PHE A 1019 -16.50 25.38 37.42
N ASP A 1020 -15.88 26.55 37.66
CA ASP A 1020 -15.42 27.01 38.98
C ASP A 1020 -14.45 26.04 39.71
N GLU A 1021 -13.51 25.44 39.00
CA GLU A 1021 -12.64 24.38 39.54
C GLU A 1021 -11.14 24.71 39.47
N ASN A 1022 -10.40 24.37 40.53
CA ASN A 1022 -8.95 24.50 40.58
C ASN A 1022 -8.25 23.21 40.12
N LEU A 1023 -7.35 23.32 39.15
CA LEU A 1023 -6.54 22.22 38.63
C LEU A 1023 -5.06 22.44 38.93
N GLU A 1024 -4.50 21.61 39.81
CA GLU A 1024 -3.07 21.62 40.13
C GLU A 1024 -2.31 20.51 39.39
N MET A 1025 -1.22 20.90 38.73
CA MET A 1025 -0.36 20.00 37.98
C MET A 1025 1.11 20.39 38.19
N SER A 1026 1.97 19.39 38.38
CA SER A 1026 3.41 19.61 38.55
C SER A 1026 4.20 18.62 37.72
N VAL A 1027 5.32 19.06 37.16
CA VAL A 1027 6.22 18.19 36.40
C VAL A 1027 7.66 18.55 36.68
N GLU A 1028 8.50 17.54 36.86
CA GLU A 1028 9.94 17.70 36.93
C GLU A 1028 10.54 17.35 35.56
N THR A 1029 11.33 18.27 34.99
CA THR A 1029 11.93 18.10 33.67
C THR A 1029 13.30 18.75 33.60
N ASN A 1030 14.20 18.17 32.83
CA ASN A 1030 15.49 18.76 32.48
C ASN A 1030 15.38 19.83 31.39
N TYR A 1031 14.22 19.99 30.76
CA TYR A 1031 14.02 20.87 29.61
C TYR A 1031 12.82 21.79 29.83
N PRO A 1032 12.88 22.70 30.82
CA PRO A 1032 11.76 23.61 31.13
C PRO A 1032 11.37 24.45 29.91
N HIS A 1033 12.35 24.84 29.08
CA HIS A 1033 12.17 25.57 27.83
C HIS A 1033 11.50 24.77 26.70
N LEU A 1034 11.21 23.47 26.87
CA LEU A 1034 10.44 22.62 25.95
C LEU A 1034 9.15 22.10 26.62
N THR A 1035 8.59 22.86 27.56
CA THR A 1035 7.36 22.49 28.27
C THR A 1035 6.17 23.24 27.67
N PHE A 1036 5.07 22.51 27.44
CA PHE A 1036 3.86 23.03 26.82
C PHE A 1036 2.62 22.70 27.65
N LEU A 1037 1.66 23.63 27.70
CA LEU A 1037 0.32 23.40 28.22
C LEU A 1037 -0.63 23.18 27.05
N GLN A 1038 -1.33 22.04 27.07
CA GLN A 1038 -2.44 21.77 26.18
C GLN A 1038 -3.75 21.82 26.96
N TRP A 1039 -4.74 22.55 26.45
CA TRP A 1039 -6.10 22.57 26.99
C TRP A 1039 -7.09 22.13 25.91
N SER A 1040 -8.14 21.42 26.32
CA SER A 1040 -9.17 20.93 25.42
C SER A 1040 -10.51 20.89 26.12
N VAL A 1041 -11.54 21.36 25.43
CA VAL A 1041 -12.94 21.19 25.84
C VAL A 1041 -13.45 19.93 25.16
N LYS A 1042 -14.01 18.99 25.93
CA LYS A 1042 -14.40 17.67 25.44
C LYS A 1042 -15.84 17.36 25.80
N THR A 1043 -16.53 16.69 24.89
CA THR A 1043 -17.86 16.12 25.09
C THR A 1043 -17.81 14.58 25.10
N MET A 1044 -18.80 13.94 25.72
CA MET A 1044 -19.04 12.50 25.57
C MET A 1044 -20.28 12.26 24.72
N SER A 1045 -20.09 11.65 23.55
CA SER A 1045 -21.18 11.21 22.68
C SER A 1045 -20.99 9.73 22.34
N ASN A 1046 -22.04 8.91 22.50
CA ASN A 1046 -22.04 7.47 22.23
C ASN A 1046 -20.89 6.68 22.87
N GLY A 1047 -20.54 6.99 24.13
CA GLY A 1047 -19.45 6.33 24.87
C GLY A 1047 -18.04 6.64 24.33
N ARG A 1048 -17.90 7.66 23.46
CA ARG A 1048 -16.61 8.15 22.96
C ARG A 1048 -16.42 9.61 23.33
N THR A 1049 -15.25 9.91 23.89
CA THR A 1049 -14.82 11.28 24.13
C THR A 1049 -14.41 11.95 22.82
N MET A 1050 -15.04 13.09 22.51
CA MET A 1050 -14.76 13.89 21.32
C MET A 1050 -14.28 15.30 21.75
N PRO A 1051 -13.14 15.81 21.24
CA PRO A 1051 -12.76 17.20 21.48
C PRO A 1051 -13.67 18.14 20.69
N ILE A 1052 -14.25 19.13 21.36
CA ILE A 1052 -15.00 20.23 20.74
C ILE A 1052 -14.00 21.24 20.17
N SER A 1053 -13.12 21.71 21.04
CA SER A 1053 -12.11 22.71 20.71
C SER A 1053 -10.86 22.49 21.57
N SER A 1054 -9.71 22.95 21.10
CA SER A 1054 -8.46 22.81 21.84
C SER A 1054 -7.47 23.92 21.53
N GLY A 1055 -6.53 24.12 22.45
CA GLY A 1055 -5.40 25.02 22.27
C GLY A 1055 -4.16 24.43 22.92
N ILE A 1056 -3.00 24.96 22.51
CA ILE A 1056 -1.71 24.59 23.04
C ILE A 1056 -0.79 25.80 23.01
N ALA A 1057 -0.04 26.01 24.07
CA ALA A 1057 0.97 27.06 24.16
C ALA A 1057 2.19 26.57 24.94
N LYS A 1058 3.32 27.21 24.65
CA LYS A 1058 4.55 27.03 25.41
C LYS A 1058 4.42 27.73 26.76
N ILE A 1059 4.88 27.11 27.85
CA ILE A 1059 4.69 27.65 29.22
C ILE A 1059 5.31 29.04 29.39
N ASP A 1060 6.50 29.26 28.84
CA ASP A 1060 7.20 30.56 28.89
C ASP A 1060 6.51 31.68 28.10
N LYS A 1061 5.49 31.35 27.30
CA LYS A 1061 4.66 32.32 26.55
C LYS A 1061 3.32 32.60 27.21
N LEU A 1062 2.98 31.94 28.32
CA LEU A 1062 1.74 32.19 29.03
C LEU A 1062 1.88 33.38 30.00
N LYS A 1063 0.84 34.21 30.05
CA LYS A 1063 0.68 35.27 31.05
C LYS A 1063 -0.02 34.72 32.29
N GLU A 1064 0.36 35.22 33.45
CA GLU A 1064 -0.33 34.95 34.72
C GLU A 1064 -1.56 35.87 34.91
N GLY A 1065 -2.43 35.49 35.86
CA GLY A 1065 -3.67 36.20 36.20
C GLY A 1065 -4.91 35.66 35.49
N TYR A 1066 -6.01 36.43 35.54
CA TYR A 1066 -7.27 36.09 34.88
C TYR A 1066 -7.16 36.35 33.37
N ARG A 1067 -6.98 35.27 32.60
CA ARG A 1067 -6.74 35.32 31.15
C ARG A 1067 -7.68 34.43 30.38
N VAL A 1068 -7.87 34.75 29.10
CA VAL A 1068 -8.60 33.89 28.17
C VAL A 1068 -7.62 32.99 27.43
N LEU A 1069 -7.86 31.68 27.55
CA LEU A 1069 -7.15 30.67 26.76
C LEU A 1069 -7.89 30.49 25.42
N PRO A 1070 -7.27 30.84 24.29
CA PRO A 1070 -7.94 30.75 23.00
C PRO A 1070 -8.26 29.29 22.65
N LEU A 1071 -9.44 29.06 22.11
CA LEU A 1071 -9.92 27.76 21.66
C LEU A 1071 -10.05 27.78 20.14
N ALA A 1072 -9.35 26.88 19.46
CA ALA A 1072 -9.56 26.68 18.03
C ALA A 1072 -10.57 25.54 17.81
N ASP A 1073 -11.56 25.78 16.96
CA ASP A 1073 -12.54 24.77 16.57
C ASP A 1073 -11.86 23.61 15.85
N VAL A 1074 -12.32 22.40 16.14
CA VAL A 1074 -11.87 21.17 15.47
C VAL A 1074 -12.57 21.02 14.09
N SER A 1075 -13.71 21.68 13.88
CA SER A 1075 -14.54 21.58 12.65
C SER A 1075 -14.27 22.65 11.58
N ASP A 1076 -13.85 23.87 11.94
CA ASP A 1076 -13.59 24.97 10.97
C ASP A 1076 -12.25 24.83 10.21
N ARG A 1077 -11.61 23.67 10.30
CA ARG A 1077 -10.31 23.38 9.65
C ARG A 1077 -10.43 22.69 8.28
N ASP A 1078 -11.65 22.27 7.91
CA ASP A 1078 -11.94 21.67 6.59
C ASP A 1078 -12.44 22.69 5.54
N ASP A 1079 -12.78 23.91 5.95
CA ASP A 1079 -13.28 24.98 5.05
C ASP A 1079 -12.45 26.27 5.16
N ILE A 1080 -11.32 26.31 4.45
CA ILE A 1080 -10.77 27.57 3.93
C ILE A 1080 -10.52 27.37 2.43
N PRO A 1081 -11.21 28.12 1.53
CA PRO A 1081 -11.14 27.93 0.08
C PRO A 1081 -9.73 28.08 -0.50
#